data_AF-A0A7S1A9F3-F1
#
_entry.id   AF-A0A7S1A9F3-F1
#
_cell.length_a   1.000
_cell.length_b   1.000
_cell.length_c   1.000
_cell.angle_alpha   90.00
_cell.angle_beta   90.00
_cell.angle_gamma   90.00
#
_symmetry.space_group_name_H-M   'P 1'
#
loop_
_entity.id
_entity.type
_entity.pdbx_description
1 polymer ?
#
loop_
_entity_poly.entity_id
_entity_poly.type
_entity_poly.pdbx_seq_one_letter_code
_entity_poly.pdbx_strand_id
1 'polypeptide(L)'
;QGLSRCYHRFCKALHLMRTILFLLAWFEARASLVVPVEEHDVGFNSGRSSLRVGVPDGVDPIVCPTGLKTRRREELCKNLDVALKCREACAAVLTQRLVEAKRPLRSSVTPSWHPASDQRMAMLQSIVEHLTLEAGGSRADVPHFIHEAALSASDVLQSGVSRFSPTNTEARQLQAARVGEELGYPLTVILSYLLRLPSVQSYLPKFGWHVGPNGTYPVAYEVVCGLAPVVTEHGYSAAESRRYYEDHIALVGEHSEPLVDGAWIYEFLGTAHTFGLHYGKHYYHKVPSSPAGSGYDYNYSVYNFPDRPLRLGVLADWPTGAPAGHHVLEELAKLQPDLLVHLGDTYYAGTYREQMDFLINPVRATFGVGLPVYLIPGNHDYYSSGQGFYAALAELGFQNASYFCLRNAHWQILALDTGLVDNDQLSSLLPLLPDDQLSWALFQLDEGQRLGIKTIVMSHHQFFSHTESLGVANDELGETMSLPDRAIYNTYSTVEYDTKSVDLPGHLPNDKKPAVNTRLLHQFSPSRRAYASAFYWGHEHSSAIYDSFANISRGRLIGNGAISSNTDFDVYRSSNLTSSPWGRDEVPLLPMDKGSCERDGCRTGQGNAYWDLGFVTIDLNGSQAIARHWEVQSTHNLEGDPYNVSFSAATVFFEETY
;
A
#
# COMPACT_ATOMS: atom_id res chain seq x y z
N GLN A 1 25.04 -12.50 -26.48
CA GLN A 1 24.51 -11.29 -27.15
C GLN A 1 23.04 -11.41 -27.57
N GLY A 2 22.56 -12.56 -28.08
CA GLY A 2 21.10 -12.79 -28.30
C GLY A 2 20.28 -12.88 -26.99
N LEU A 3 20.84 -13.51 -25.96
CA LEU A 3 20.23 -13.68 -24.63
C LEU A 3 20.00 -12.37 -23.84
N SER A 4 20.84 -11.33 -24.01
CA SER A 4 20.60 -10.03 -23.34
C SER A 4 19.51 -9.20 -24.04
N ARG A 5 19.22 -9.48 -25.33
CA ARG A 5 18.09 -8.88 -26.05
C ARG A 5 16.76 -9.53 -25.67
N CYS A 6 16.72 -10.84 -25.38
CA CYS A 6 15.53 -11.49 -24.80
C CYS A 6 15.29 -11.07 -23.35
N TYR A 7 16.33 -11.00 -22.51
CA TYR A 7 16.27 -10.46 -21.15
C TYR A 7 15.68 -9.03 -21.12
N HIS A 8 16.21 -8.12 -21.92
CA HIS A 8 15.72 -6.75 -21.99
C HIS A 8 14.32 -6.63 -22.63
N ARG A 9 13.88 -7.63 -23.41
CA ARG A 9 12.53 -7.69 -24.02
C ARG A 9 11.50 -8.31 -23.09
N PHE A 10 11.88 -9.28 -22.26
CA PHE A 10 11.01 -9.90 -21.26
C PHE A 10 10.82 -9.00 -20.03
N CYS A 11 11.90 -8.39 -19.52
CA CYS A 11 11.78 -7.32 -18.52
C CYS A 11 10.99 -6.14 -19.08
N LYS A 12 11.21 -5.76 -20.36
CA LYS A 12 10.33 -4.80 -21.04
C LYS A 12 8.92 -5.33 -21.20
N ALA A 13 8.65 -6.62 -21.43
CA ALA A 13 7.30 -7.14 -21.61
C ALA A 13 6.51 -7.17 -20.31
N LEU A 14 7.15 -7.46 -19.17
CA LEU A 14 6.56 -7.40 -17.84
C LEU A 14 6.39 -5.96 -17.33
N HIS A 15 7.40 -5.10 -17.53
CA HIS A 15 7.22 -3.65 -17.33
C HIS A 15 6.18 -3.11 -18.30
N LEU A 16 6.16 -3.56 -19.55
CA LEU A 16 5.16 -3.16 -20.53
C LEU A 16 3.80 -3.74 -20.18
N MET A 17 3.68 -4.89 -19.51
CA MET A 17 2.39 -5.42 -19.04
C MET A 17 1.90 -4.60 -17.85
N ARG A 18 2.76 -4.28 -16.87
CA ARG A 18 2.47 -3.32 -15.80
C ARG A 18 2.11 -1.93 -16.36
N THR A 19 2.89 -1.42 -17.30
CA THR A 19 2.68 -0.13 -17.97
C THR A 19 1.50 -0.16 -18.94
N ILE A 20 1.18 -1.28 -19.57
CA ILE A 20 0.00 -1.45 -20.45
C ILE A 20 -1.24 -1.53 -19.59
N LEU A 21 -1.24 -2.31 -18.50
CA LEU A 21 -2.35 -2.32 -17.55
C LEU A 21 -2.53 -0.93 -16.92
N PHE A 22 -1.45 -0.20 -16.67
CA PHE A 22 -1.46 1.17 -16.15
C PHE A 22 -2.04 2.12 -17.17
N LEU A 23 -1.53 2.08 -18.40
CA LEU A 23 -2.01 2.89 -19.49
C LEU A 23 -3.46 2.53 -19.85
N LEU A 24 -3.87 1.27 -19.79
CA LEU A 24 -5.25 0.85 -20.04
C LEU A 24 -6.19 1.36 -18.95
N ALA A 25 -5.86 1.17 -17.67
CA ALA A 25 -6.65 1.70 -16.56
C ALA A 25 -6.70 3.25 -16.59
N TRP A 26 -5.58 3.89 -16.89
CA TRP A 26 -5.46 5.34 -17.04
C TRP A 26 -6.20 5.88 -18.28
N PHE A 27 -6.13 5.19 -19.42
CA PHE A 27 -6.86 5.55 -20.64
C PHE A 27 -8.37 5.30 -20.49
N GLU A 28 -8.81 4.29 -19.74
CA GLU A 28 -10.23 4.05 -19.43
C GLU A 28 -10.81 5.10 -18.47
N ALA A 29 -10.06 5.45 -17.43
CA ALA A 29 -10.41 6.55 -16.53
C ALA A 29 -10.60 7.88 -17.31
N ARG A 30 -9.78 8.12 -18.33
CA ARG A 30 -9.82 9.35 -19.14
C ARG A 30 -10.81 9.29 -20.32
N ALA A 31 -11.05 8.12 -20.91
CA ALA A 31 -12.01 7.95 -22.01
C ALA A 31 -13.47 8.06 -21.53
N SER A 32 -13.73 7.79 -20.26
CA SER A 32 -15.04 7.97 -19.59
C SER A 32 -15.38 9.45 -19.32
N LEU A 33 -14.52 10.40 -19.72
CA LEU A 33 -14.60 11.84 -19.48
C LEU A 33 -14.67 12.68 -20.76
N VAL A 34 -15.23 12.15 -21.85
CA VAL A 34 -15.70 13.04 -22.92
C VAL A 34 -16.88 13.84 -22.37
N VAL A 35 -16.60 15.02 -21.82
CA VAL A 35 -17.60 16.08 -21.67
C VAL A 35 -18.14 16.33 -23.09
N PRO A 36 -19.46 16.23 -23.35
CA PRO A 36 -19.99 16.56 -24.65
C PRO A 36 -19.77 18.06 -24.85
N VAL A 37 -18.85 18.42 -25.75
CA VAL A 37 -18.83 19.76 -26.32
C VAL A 37 -20.01 19.77 -27.27
N GLU A 38 -21.12 20.42 -26.89
CA GLU A 38 -22.20 20.71 -27.83
C GLU A 38 -21.62 21.57 -28.95
N GLU A 39 -21.51 20.99 -30.15
CA GLU A 39 -21.20 21.70 -31.38
C GLU A 39 -22.38 22.63 -31.71
N HIS A 40 -22.24 23.91 -31.36
CA HIS A 40 -23.00 24.95 -32.04
C HIS A 40 -22.13 25.59 -33.13
N ASP A 41 -22.69 25.56 -34.34
CA ASP A 41 -22.19 26.13 -35.59
C ASP A 41 -21.33 27.39 -35.41
N VAL A 42 -20.07 27.34 -35.88
CA VAL A 42 -19.30 28.55 -36.14
C VAL A 42 -18.63 28.44 -37.51
N GLY A 43 -19.21 29.19 -38.47
CA GLY A 43 -18.62 29.45 -39.77
C GLY A 43 -17.29 30.21 -39.66
N PHE A 44 -16.39 29.90 -40.59
CA PHE A 44 -15.10 30.54 -40.76
C PHE A 44 -15.22 32.06 -40.90
N ASN A 45 -14.52 32.80 -40.05
CA ASN A 45 -13.94 34.07 -40.46
C ASN A 45 -12.64 34.40 -39.72
N SER A 46 -11.64 34.78 -40.50
CA SER A 46 -10.26 35.08 -40.14
C SER A 46 -10.15 36.34 -39.28
N GLY A 47 -9.43 36.24 -38.15
CA GLY A 47 -8.83 37.39 -37.48
C GLY A 47 -8.91 37.35 -35.95
N ARG A 48 -7.77 37.08 -35.29
CA ARG A 48 -7.49 37.26 -33.85
C ARG A 48 -8.50 36.66 -32.86
N SER A 49 -8.20 35.49 -32.31
CA SER A 49 -8.90 34.93 -31.15
C SER A 49 -8.06 35.01 -29.87
N SER A 50 -8.50 35.86 -28.94
CA SER A 50 -8.31 35.63 -27.51
C SER A 50 -9.35 34.60 -27.07
N LEU A 51 -8.91 33.47 -26.50
CA LEU A 51 -9.81 32.48 -25.89
C LEU A 51 -10.43 33.09 -24.63
N ARG A 52 -11.72 33.47 -24.66
CA ARG A 52 -12.52 33.68 -23.45
C ARG A 52 -13.43 32.47 -23.29
N VAL A 53 -13.18 31.68 -22.25
CA VAL A 53 -14.08 30.60 -21.81
C VAL A 53 -15.16 31.25 -20.95
N GLY A 54 -16.42 31.12 -21.35
CA GLY A 54 -17.56 31.58 -20.55
C GLY A 54 -17.75 30.70 -19.32
N VAL A 55 -17.91 31.32 -18.16
CA VAL A 55 -18.19 30.67 -16.87
C VAL A 55 -19.71 30.77 -16.61
N PRO A 56 -20.40 29.73 -16.11
CA PRO A 56 -21.79 29.83 -15.69
C PRO A 56 -21.95 30.82 -14.53
N ASP A 57 -23.06 31.57 -14.52
CA ASP A 57 -23.34 32.56 -13.47
C ASP A 57 -23.35 31.90 -12.07
N GLY A 58 -22.49 32.40 -11.18
CA GLY A 58 -22.38 31.96 -9.78
C GLY A 58 -21.05 31.33 -9.36
N VAL A 59 -20.08 31.19 -10.26
CA VAL A 59 -18.72 30.72 -9.91
C VAL A 59 -17.71 31.83 -10.18
N ASP A 60 -17.00 32.27 -9.14
CA ASP A 60 -15.90 33.23 -9.30
C ASP A 60 -14.82 32.65 -10.23
N PRO A 61 -14.33 33.42 -11.22
CA PRO A 61 -13.31 32.94 -12.14
C PRO A 61 -12.02 32.61 -11.39
N ILE A 62 -11.41 31.46 -11.72
CA ILE A 62 -10.08 31.07 -11.25
C ILE A 62 -9.07 32.13 -11.70
N VAL A 63 -8.69 33.02 -10.78
CA VAL A 63 -7.56 33.92 -10.96
C VAL A 63 -6.30 33.12 -10.64
N CYS A 64 -5.53 32.80 -11.69
CA CYS A 64 -4.18 32.26 -11.54
C CYS A 64 -3.34 33.27 -10.73
N PRO A 65 -2.75 32.91 -9.57
CA PRO A 65 -2.01 33.86 -8.75
C PRO A 65 -0.79 34.35 -9.53
N THR A 66 -0.75 35.65 -9.78
CA THR A 66 0.23 36.37 -10.61
C THR A 66 1.63 36.47 -10.00
N GLY A 67 2.15 35.40 -9.39
CA GLY A 67 3.44 35.38 -8.68
C GLY A 67 4.53 34.46 -9.25
N LEU A 68 4.22 33.59 -10.21
CA LEU A 68 5.20 32.64 -10.74
C LEU A 68 6.16 33.30 -11.75
N LYS A 69 7.46 33.35 -11.40
CA LYS A 69 8.53 33.84 -12.28
C LYS A 69 8.52 33.10 -13.62
N THR A 70 8.64 33.84 -14.71
CA THR A 70 8.54 33.40 -16.12
C THR A 70 9.31 32.13 -16.47
N ARG A 71 10.44 31.86 -15.81
CA ARG A 71 11.26 30.66 -16.03
C ARG A 71 10.56 29.34 -15.64
N ARG A 72 9.82 29.31 -14.53
CA ARG A 72 9.07 28.11 -14.06
C ARG A 72 7.85 27.81 -14.94
N ARG A 73 7.24 28.83 -15.55
CA ARG A 73 6.13 28.67 -16.50
C ARG A 73 6.58 28.01 -17.81
N GLU A 74 7.77 28.35 -18.29
CA GLU A 74 8.34 27.74 -19.51
C GLU A 74 8.80 26.29 -19.28
N GLU A 75 9.28 25.94 -18.09
CA GLU A 75 9.56 24.55 -17.70
C GLU A 75 8.28 23.70 -17.60
N LEU A 76 7.22 24.24 -16.98
CA LEU A 76 5.93 23.56 -16.89
C LEU A 76 5.33 23.24 -18.26
N CYS A 77 5.36 24.21 -19.19
CA CYS A 77 4.90 24.01 -20.56
C CYS A 77 5.78 23.02 -21.35
N LYS A 78 7.10 23.01 -21.13
CA LYS A 78 8.00 22.05 -21.76
C LYS A 78 7.76 20.62 -21.29
N ASN A 79 7.51 20.40 -19.99
CA ASN A 79 7.27 19.06 -19.46
C ASN A 79 5.92 18.49 -19.93
N LEU A 80 4.90 19.34 -20.09
CA LEU A 80 3.62 18.93 -20.68
C LEU A 80 3.76 18.57 -22.18
N ASP A 81 4.57 19.33 -22.92
CA ASP A 81 4.83 19.09 -24.35
C ASP A 81 5.69 17.84 -24.57
N VAL A 82 6.61 17.53 -23.64
CA VAL A 82 7.37 16.27 -23.60
C VAL A 82 6.46 15.08 -23.29
N ALA A 83 5.55 15.20 -22.34
CA ALA A 83 4.56 14.16 -22.03
C ALA A 83 3.62 13.87 -23.22
N LEU A 84 3.22 14.91 -23.96
CA LEU A 84 2.41 14.79 -25.18
C LEU A 84 3.20 14.19 -26.36
N LYS A 85 4.49 14.53 -26.52
CA LYS A 85 5.35 13.92 -27.54
C LYS A 85 5.69 12.45 -27.22
N CYS A 86 5.79 12.09 -25.95
CA CYS A 86 5.89 10.68 -25.51
C CYS A 86 4.63 9.88 -25.86
N ARG A 87 3.43 10.48 -25.78
CA ARG A 87 2.15 9.88 -26.22
C ARG A 87 2.14 9.60 -27.73
N GLU A 88 2.59 10.54 -28.56
CA GLU A 88 2.63 10.36 -30.02
C GLU A 88 3.68 9.32 -30.46
N ALA A 89 4.85 9.32 -29.82
CA ALA A 89 5.91 8.36 -30.10
C ALA A 89 5.55 6.92 -29.68
N CYS A 90 4.91 6.73 -28.52
CA CYS A 90 4.47 5.41 -28.06
C CYS A 90 3.33 4.86 -28.92
N ALA A 91 2.35 5.69 -29.29
CA ALA A 91 1.25 5.29 -30.16
C ALA A 91 1.71 4.94 -31.59
N ALA A 92 2.67 5.70 -32.14
CA ALA A 92 3.25 5.42 -33.46
C ALA A 92 4.05 4.11 -33.48
N VAL A 93 4.84 3.82 -32.45
CA VAL A 93 5.62 2.57 -32.34
C VAL A 93 4.72 1.35 -32.17
N LEU A 94 3.63 1.45 -31.39
CA LEU A 94 2.67 0.36 -31.22
C LEU A 94 1.91 0.06 -32.53
N THR A 95 1.47 1.11 -33.22
CA THR A 95 0.75 1.00 -34.50
C THR A 95 1.63 0.42 -35.60
N GLN A 96 2.89 0.85 -35.69
CA GLN A 96 3.83 0.34 -36.68
C GLN A 96 4.15 -1.15 -36.48
N ARG A 97 4.27 -1.60 -35.23
CA ARG A 97 4.50 -3.02 -34.89
C ARG A 97 3.31 -3.92 -35.22
N LEU A 98 2.08 -3.41 -35.04
CA LEU A 98 0.84 -4.11 -35.38
C LEU A 98 0.62 -4.21 -36.91
N VAL A 99 1.07 -3.21 -37.66
CA VAL A 99 1.00 -3.21 -39.14
C VAL A 99 2.08 -4.12 -39.76
N GLU A 100 3.24 -4.26 -39.12
CA GLU A 100 4.31 -5.19 -39.55
C GLU A 100 3.96 -6.67 -39.31
N ALA A 101 3.04 -6.97 -38.38
CA ALA A 101 2.47 -8.29 -38.12
C ALA A 101 1.34 -8.63 -39.13
N LYS A 102 1.70 -8.87 -40.39
CA LYS A 102 0.79 -9.12 -41.52
C LYS A 102 -0.28 -10.21 -41.27
N ARG A 103 -1.50 -9.86 -40.87
CA ARG A 103 -2.75 -10.61 -41.20
C ARG A 103 -3.95 -9.66 -41.34
N PRO A 104 -4.71 -9.70 -42.44
CA PRO A 104 -5.91 -8.87 -42.62
C PRO A 104 -7.11 -9.52 -41.93
N LEU A 105 -7.71 -8.84 -40.95
CA LEU A 105 -9.05 -9.18 -40.45
C LEU A 105 -10.06 -8.74 -41.50
N ARG A 106 -10.77 -9.71 -42.09
CA ARG A 106 -11.90 -9.45 -43.01
C ARG A 106 -13.09 -8.93 -42.24
N SER A 107 -13.61 -7.81 -42.71
CA SER A 107 -14.84 -7.16 -42.29
C SER A 107 -16.09 -7.98 -42.68
N SER A 108 -16.97 -8.25 -41.73
CA SER A 108 -18.43 -8.07 -41.87
C SER A 108 -19.16 -8.67 -40.68
N VAL A 109 -19.50 -7.88 -39.66
CA VAL A 109 -20.76 -7.94 -38.89
C VAL A 109 -20.86 -6.62 -38.12
N THR A 110 -21.91 -5.84 -38.33
CA THR A 110 -22.44 -4.91 -37.32
C THR A 110 -23.55 -5.64 -36.57
N PRO A 111 -23.55 -5.58 -35.23
CA PRO A 111 -24.31 -4.53 -34.55
C PRO A 111 -23.44 -3.73 -33.57
N SER A 112 -23.89 -2.50 -33.34
CA SER A 112 -23.31 -1.46 -32.48
C SER A 112 -22.73 -1.95 -31.15
N TRP A 113 -21.41 -2.18 -31.12
CA TRP A 113 -20.57 -2.38 -29.93
C TRP A 113 -19.20 -1.71 -30.21
N HIS A 114 -18.58 -1.11 -29.18
CA HIS A 114 -17.48 -0.15 -29.33
C HIS A 114 -16.17 -0.80 -29.84
N PRO A 115 -15.52 -0.32 -30.92
CA PRO A 115 -14.32 -0.92 -31.54
C PRO A 115 -13.10 -1.10 -30.64
N ALA A 116 -13.03 -0.36 -29.53
CA ALA A 116 -11.95 -0.45 -28.55
C ALA A 116 -12.04 -1.72 -27.69
N SER A 117 -13.22 -2.31 -27.52
CA SER A 117 -13.41 -3.57 -26.77
C SER A 117 -12.79 -4.77 -27.51
N ASP A 118 -13.06 -4.91 -28.80
CA ASP A 118 -12.47 -5.95 -29.67
C ASP A 118 -10.94 -5.85 -29.74
N GLN A 119 -10.38 -4.62 -29.78
CA GLN A 119 -8.93 -4.42 -29.79
C GLN A 119 -8.28 -4.80 -28.44
N ARG A 120 -8.96 -4.55 -27.32
CA ARG A 120 -8.49 -4.92 -25.97
C ARG A 120 -8.53 -6.44 -25.76
N MET A 121 -9.61 -7.09 -26.20
CA MET A 121 -9.76 -8.55 -26.22
C MET A 121 -8.70 -9.23 -27.08
N ALA A 122 -8.51 -8.75 -28.30
CA ALA A 122 -7.47 -9.26 -29.20
C ALA A 122 -6.07 -9.06 -28.62
N MET A 123 -5.84 -8.01 -27.83
CA MET A 123 -4.54 -7.73 -27.22
C MET A 123 -4.22 -8.66 -26.05
N LEU A 124 -5.11 -8.82 -25.07
CA LEU A 124 -4.90 -9.73 -23.94
C LEU A 124 -4.77 -11.18 -24.42
N GLN A 125 -5.65 -11.58 -25.33
CA GLN A 125 -5.60 -12.90 -25.96
C GLN A 125 -4.32 -13.08 -26.79
N SER A 126 -3.89 -12.07 -27.56
CA SER A 126 -2.62 -12.12 -28.29
C SER A 126 -1.41 -12.11 -27.37
N ILE A 127 -1.45 -11.50 -26.18
CA ILE A 127 -0.35 -11.51 -25.21
C ILE A 127 -0.22 -12.91 -24.62
N VAL A 128 -1.32 -13.52 -24.16
CA VAL A 128 -1.33 -14.89 -23.64
C VAL A 128 -0.89 -15.89 -24.71
N GLU A 129 -1.40 -15.76 -25.95
CA GLU A 129 -1.00 -16.60 -27.08
C GLU A 129 0.47 -16.39 -27.47
N HIS A 130 0.95 -15.15 -27.48
CA HIS A 130 2.34 -14.84 -27.83
C HIS A 130 3.31 -15.34 -26.77
N LEU A 131 3.00 -15.17 -25.48
CA LEU A 131 3.79 -15.72 -24.38
C LEU A 131 3.81 -17.25 -24.42
N THR A 132 2.69 -17.89 -24.71
CA THR A 132 2.60 -19.36 -24.85
C THR A 132 3.46 -19.87 -26.02
N LEU A 133 3.46 -19.16 -27.15
CA LEU A 133 4.25 -19.52 -28.34
C LEU A 133 5.75 -19.22 -28.18
N GLU A 134 6.13 -18.08 -27.56
CA GLU A 134 7.53 -17.75 -27.29
C GLU A 134 8.15 -18.68 -26.24
N ALA A 135 7.32 -19.22 -25.36
CA ALA A 135 7.67 -20.26 -24.41
C ALA A 135 7.57 -21.68 -25.06
N GLY A 136 7.55 -21.80 -26.39
CA GLY A 136 7.62 -23.11 -27.08
C GLY A 136 6.41 -24.04 -26.86
N GLY A 137 5.31 -23.54 -26.29
CA GLY A 137 4.02 -24.23 -26.24
C GLY A 137 3.23 -24.07 -27.55
N SER A 138 2.23 -24.92 -27.74
CA SER A 138 1.32 -24.89 -28.89
C SER A 138 0.06 -24.07 -28.59
N ARG A 139 -0.59 -23.55 -29.64
CA ARG A 139 -1.87 -22.83 -29.53
C ARG A 139 -3.02 -23.71 -29.02
N ALA A 140 -2.86 -25.05 -29.07
CA ALA A 140 -3.81 -26.01 -28.53
C ALA A 140 -3.61 -26.27 -27.03
N ASP A 141 -2.54 -25.72 -26.43
CA ASP A 141 -2.17 -25.97 -25.03
C ASP A 141 -2.80 -24.93 -24.08
N VAL A 142 -3.47 -23.90 -24.59
CA VAL A 142 -4.22 -22.91 -23.78
C VAL A 142 -5.59 -23.48 -23.46
N PRO A 143 -5.86 -23.94 -22.21
CA PRO A 143 -7.13 -24.55 -21.85
C PRO A 143 -8.30 -23.56 -21.95
N HIS A 144 -9.50 -24.06 -22.24
CA HIS A 144 -10.73 -23.24 -22.39
C HIS A 144 -10.96 -22.26 -21.22
N PHE A 145 -10.58 -22.66 -20.01
CA PHE A 145 -10.74 -21.90 -18.77
C PHE A 145 -9.83 -20.65 -18.70
N ILE A 146 -8.68 -20.64 -19.40
CA ILE A 146 -7.84 -19.43 -19.53
C ILE A 146 -8.56 -18.39 -20.40
N HIS A 147 -9.32 -18.85 -21.40
CA HIS A 147 -10.16 -17.99 -22.22
C HIS A 147 -11.34 -17.44 -21.41
N GLU A 148 -11.98 -18.25 -20.56
CA GLU A 148 -13.02 -17.79 -19.63
C GLU A 148 -12.49 -16.78 -18.61
N ALA A 149 -11.30 -16.99 -18.05
CA ALA A 149 -10.65 -16.03 -17.14
C ALA A 149 -10.33 -14.71 -17.85
N ALA A 150 -9.82 -14.76 -19.09
CA ALA A 150 -9.54 -13.57 -19.88
C ALA A 150 -10.83 -12.80 -20.28
N LEU A 151 -11.91 -13.53 -20.59
CA LEU A 151 -13.24 -12.97 -20.84
C LEU A 151 -13.80 -12.33 -19.57
N SER A 152 -13.74 -13.01 -18.43
CA SER A 152 -14.17 -12.46 -17.14
C SER A 152 -13.39 -11.20 -16.78
N ALA A 153 -12.07 -11.19 -16.95
CA ALA A 153 -11.28 -9.99 -16.72
C ALA A 153 -11.70 -8.83 -17.64
N SER A 154 -12.03 -9.12 -18.89
CA SER A 154 -12.52 -8.10 -19.82
C SER A 154 -13.93 -7.62 -19.47
N ASP A 155 -14.83 -8.50 -19.08
CA ASP A 155 -16.20 -8.16 -18.68
C ASP A 155 -16.21 -7.28 -17.44
N VAL A 156 -15.32 -7.54 -16.48
CA VAL A 156 -15.11 -6.69 -15.29
C VAL A 156 -14.65 -5.29 -15.72
N LEU A 157 -13.63 -5.20 -16.58
CA LEU A 157 -13.16 -3.92 -17.12
C LEU A 157 -14.27 -3.17 -17.90
N GLN A 158 -15.04 -3.86 -18.74
CA GLN A 158 -16.10 -3.28 -19.57
C GLN A 158 -17.35 -2.88 -18.77
N SER A 159 -17.73 -3.66 -17.77
CA SER A 159 -18.86 -3.38 -16.87
C SER A 159 -18.56 -2.23 -15.92
N GLY A 160 -17.29 -2.07 -15.51
CA GLY A 160 -16.78 -0.85 -14.88
C GLY A 160 -17.10 0.38 -15.72
N VAL A 161 -16.74 0.37 -17.01
CA VAL A 161 -16.92 1.51 -17.94
C VAL A 161 -18.39 1.83 -18.25
N SER A 162 -19.25 0.84 -18.44
CA SER A 162 -20.63 1.05 -18.95
C SER A 162 -21.66 1.50 -17.90
N ARG A 163 -21.31 1.45 -16.61
CA ARG A 163 -22.23 1.78 -15.50
C ARG A 163 -21.75 2.94 -14.62
N PHE A 164 -20.72 3.68 -15.05
CA PHE A 164 -20.33 4.92 -14.39
C PHE A 164 -21.51 5.89 -14.36
N SER A 165 -22.15 6.01 -13.20
CA SER A 165 -23.17 7.04 -12.99
C SER A 165 -22.52 8.41 -13.21
N PRO A 166 -23.00 9.24 -14.15
CA PRO A 166 -22.44 10.56 -14.40
C PRO A 166 -22.62 11.52 -13.21
N THR A 167 -23.42 11.15 -12.20
CA THR A 167 -23.85 12.08 -11.14
C THR A 167 -23.67 11.59 -9.70
N ASN A 168 -23.36 10.32 -9.44
CA ASN A 168 -23.23 9.80 -8.06
C ASN A 168 -21.81 9.30 -7.77
N THR A 169 -21.03 10.08 -7.01
CA THR A 169 -19.65 9.79 -6.61
C THR A 169 -19.51 8.51 -5.78
N GLU A 170 -20.44 8.24 -4.87
CA GLU A 170 -20.43 7.06 -3.99
C GLU A 170 -20.66 5.76 -4.79
N ALA A 171 -21.56 5.81 -5.77
CA ALA A 171 -21.79 4.68 -6.69
C ALA A 171 -20.57 4.38 -7.57
N ARG A 172 -19.77 5.40 -7.95
CA ARG A 172 -18.52 5.19 -8.71
C ARG A 172 -17.45 4.50 -7.85
N GLN A 173 -17.31 4.92 -6.60
CA GLN A 173 -16.34 4.38 -5.64
C GLN A 173 -16.61 2.90 -5.37
N LEU A 174 -17.88 2.55 -5.11
CA LEU A 174 -18.31 1.17 -4.88
C LEU A 174 -18.14 0.27 -6.10
N GLN A 175 -18.03 0.85 -7.30
CA GLN A 175 -17.92 0.10 -8.55
C GLN A 175 -16.46 -0.09 -8.99
N ALA A 176 -15.58 0.88 -8.76
CA ALA A 176 -14.16 0.73 -9.05
C ALA A 176 -13.45 -0.22 -8.06
N ALA A 177 -13.84 -0.21 -6.78
CA ALA A 177 -13.40 -1.22 -5.81
C ALA A 177 -13.75 -2.64 -6.26
N ARG A 178 -14.96 -2.84 -6.82
CA ARG A 178 -15.37 -4.13 -7.41
C ARG A 178 -14.50 -4.52 -8.62
N VAL A 179 -14.11 -3.58 -9.48
CA VAL A 179 -13.24 -3.89 -10.62
C VAL A 179 -11.87 -4.40 -10.16
N GLY A 180 -11.31 -3.81 -9.10
CA GLY A 180 -10.12 -4.32 -8.42
C GLY A 180 -10.28 -5.76 -7.95
N GLU A 181 -11.28 -5.98 -7.09
CA GLU A 181 -11.65 -7.25 -6.46
C GLU A 181 -11.96 -8.38 -7.46
N GLU A 182 -12.69 -8.07 -8.53
CA GLU A 182 -13.13 -9.03 -9.53
C GLU A 182 -12.05 -9.38 -10.56
N LEU A 183 -10.96 -8.59 -10.65
CA LEU A 183 -9.82 -8.84 -11.54
C LEU A 183 -8.74 -9.75 -10.95
N GLY A 184 -8.56 -9.78 -9.64
CA GLY A 184 -7.49 -10.57 -9.02
C GLY A 184 -7.60 -12.07 -9.34
N TYR A 185 -8.76 -12.68 -9.09
CA TYR A 185 -9.00 -14.09 -9.38
C TYR A 185 -8.74 -14.49 -10.85
N PRO A 186 -9.33 -13.85 -11.88
CA PRO A 186 -9.05 -14.22 -13.27
C PRO A 186 -7.58 -14.05 -13.65
N LEU A 187 -6.90 -13.01 -13.17
CA LEU A 187 -5.49 -12.78 -13.48
C LEU A 187 -4.58 -13.83 -12.81
N THR A 188 -4.86 -14.20 -11.57
CA THR A 188 -4.14 -15.26 -10.85
C THR A 188 -4.39 -16.63 -11.45
N VAL A 189 -5.61 -16.92 -11.93
CA VAL A 189 -5.88 -18.14 -12.71
C VAL A 189 -4.99 -18.17 -13.94
N ILE A 190 -4.95 -17.11 -14.75
CA ILE A 190 -4.07 -17.06 -15.94
C ILE A 190 -2.60 -17.27 -15.57
N LEU A 191 -2.14 -16.58 -14.52
CA LEU A 191 -0.76 -16.66 -14.02
C LEU A 191 -0.39 -18.08 -13.56
N SER A 192 -1.28 -18.76 -12.82
CA SER A 192 -1.05 -20.12 -12.31
C SER A 192 -0.76 -21.15 -13.40
N TYR A 193 -1.40 -21.02 -14.57
CA TYR A 193 -1.12 -21.89 -15.72
C TYR A 193 0.16 -21.50 -16.46
N LEU A 194 0.43 -20.19 -16.60
CA LEU A 194 1.66 -19.71 -17.24
C LEU A 194 2.90 -20.16 -16.47
N LEU A 195 2.87 -20.10 -15.14
CA LEU A 195 3.96 -20.52 -14.26
C LEU A 195 4.30 -22.02 -14.38
N ARG A 196 3.33 -22.85 -14.80
CA ARG A 196 3.51 -24.30 -14.99
C ARG A 196 4.05 -24.68 -16.37
N LEU A 197 4.23 -23.72 -17.29
CA LEU A 197 4.80 -24.00 -18.60
C LEU A 197 6.29 -24.36 -18.46
N PRO A 198 6.79 -25.47 -19.04
CA PRO A 198 8.19 -25.92 -18.89
C PRO A 198 9.21 -24.84 -19.29
N SER A 199 8.83 -24.05 -20.26
CA SER A 199 9.56 -22.91 -20.77
C SER A 199 9.56 -21.71 -19.85
N VAL A 200 8.48 -21.42 -19.11
CA VAL A 200 8.52 -20.39 -18.06
C VAL A 200 9.38 -20.90 -16.90
N GLN A 201 9.19 -22.16 -16.50
CA GLN A 201 9.96 -22.83 -15.43
C GLN A 201 11.47 -22.80 -15.66
N SER A 202 11.91 -22.96 -16.91
CA SER A 202 13.34 -22.91 -17.27
C SER A 202 13.99 -21.53 -17.11
N TYR A 203 13.20 -20.47 -16.91
CA TYR A 203 13.69 -19.11 -16.68
C TYR A 203 13.50 -18.64 -15.24
N LEU A 204 12.64 -19.28 -14.42
CA LEU A 204 12.39 -18.90 -13.03
C LEU A 204 13.68 -18.71 -12.22
N PRO A 205 14.70 -19.60 -12.28
CA PRO A 205 15.96 -19.41 -11.53
C PRO A 205 16.74 -18.14 -11.89
N LYS A 206 16.47 -17.53 -13.05
CA LYS A 206 17.10 -16.27 -13.49
C LYS A 206 16.39 -15.03 -12.96
N PHE A 207 15.19 -15.20 -12.42
CA PHE A 207 14.41 -14.17 -11.72
C PHE A 207 14.57 -14.25 -10.21
N GLY A 208 15.57 -14.99 -9.71
CA GLY A 208 15.79 -15.19 -8.27
C GLY A 208 15.04 -16.37 -7.68
N TRP A 209 14.26 -17.10 -8.47
CA TRP A 209 13.51 -18.27 -7.99
C TRP A 209 14.43 -19.48 -7.88
N HIS A 210 15.22 -19.48 -6.83
CA HIS A 210 16.06 -20.61 -6.50
C HIS A 210 15.17 -21.74 -6.01
N VAL A 211 15.28 -22.86 -6.71
CA VAL A 211 14.91 -24.15 -6.17
C VAL A 211 15.74 -24.33 -4.90
N GLY A 212 15.08 -24.50 -3.76
CA GLY A 212 15.75 -24.69 -2.47
C GLY A 212 16.74 -25.86 -2.53
N PRO A 213 17.60 -26.04 -1.51
CA PRO A 213 18.65 -27.05 -1.51
C PRO A 213 18.19 -28.48 -1.86
N ASN A 214 16.89 -28.75 -1.69
CA ASN A 214 16.23 -30.04 -1.91
C ASN A 214 15.51 -30.20 -3.27
N GLY A 215 15.56 -29.22 -4.18
CA GLY A 215 14.85 -29.36 -5.46
C GLY A 215 13.42 -28.80 -5.47
N THR A 216 12.97 -28.11 -4.42
CA THR A 216 11.61 -27.57 -4.27
C THR A 216 11.55 -26.07 -4.53
N TYR A 217 10.50 -25.59 -5.21
CA TYR A 217 10.23 -24.16 -5.34
C TYR A 217 9.73 -23.58 -4.01
N PRO A 218 9.78 -22.24 -3.81
CA PRO A 218 9.20 -21.60 -2.64
C PRO A 218 7.73 -21.97 -2.46
N VAL A 219 7.26 -22.10 -1.21
CA VAL A 219 5.86 -22.47 -0.90
C VAL A 219 4.85 -21.58 -1.65
N ALA A 220 5.11 -20.28 -1.79
CA ALA A 220 4.23 -19.37 -2.53
C ALA A 220 4.05 -19.77 -4.00
N TYR A 221 5.11 -20.24 -4.66
CA TYR A 221 5.01 -20.75 -6.04
C TYR A 221 4.16 -22.00 -6.11
N GLU A 222 4.35 -22.94 -5.18
CA GLU A 222 3.56 -24.17 -5.13
C GLU A 222 2.09 -23.85 -4.85
N VAL A 223 1.82 -22.88 -3.97
CA VAL A 223 0.47 -22.38 -3.67
C VAL A 223 -0.19 -21.76 -4.89
N VAL A 224 0.47 -20.85 -5.63
CA VAL A 224 -0.11 -20.27 -6.86
C VAL A 224 -0.24 -21.30 -7.97
N CYS A 225 0.74 -22.17 -8.17
CA CYS A 225 0.65 -23.26 -9.15
C CYS A 225 -0.43 -24.28 -8.79
N GLY A 226 -0.73 -24.46 -7.51
CA GLY A 226 -1.80 -25.31 -7.00
C GLY A 226 -3.21 -24.83 -7.35
N LEU A 227 -3.40 -23.56 -7.74
CA LEU A 227 -4.70 -23.09 -8.25
C LEU A 227 -5.05 -23.72 -9.61
N ALA A 228 -4.07 -23.89 -10.50
CA ALA A 228 -4.30 -24.45 -11.82
C ALA A 228 -4.93 -25.87 -11.80
N PRO A 229 -4.42 -26.86 -11.04
CA PRO A 229 -5.07 -28.17 -10.96
C PRO A 229 -6.46 -28.09 -10.31
N VAL A 230 -6.69 -27.25 -9.30
CA VAL A 230 -8.01 -27.06 -8.68
C VAL A 230 -9.02 -26.50 -9.69
N VAL A 231 -8.63 -25.50 -10.48
CA VAL A 231 -9.45 -24.95 -11.58
C VAL A 231 -9.66 -25.99 -12.69
N THR A 232 -8.67 -26.83 -12.98
CA THR A 232 -8.79 -27.91 -13.97
C THR A 232 -9.81 -28.96 -13.52
N GLU A 233 -9.84 -29.29 -12.24
CA GLU A 233 -10.70 -30.31 -11.65
C GLU A 233 -12.15 -29.82 -11.48
N HIS A 234 -12.33 -28.64 -10.90
CA HIS A 234 -13.66 -28.15 -10.49
C HIS A 234 -14.26 -27.15 -11.48
N GLY A 235 -13.44 -26.49 -12.31
CA GLY A 235 -13.85 -25.46 -13.27
C GLY A 235 -13.67 -24.03 -12.75
N TYR A 236 -13.46 -23.07 -13.66
CA TYR A 236 -13.15 -21.67 -13.32
C TYR A 236 -14.17 -21.00 -12.39
N SER A 237 -15.47 -21.21 -12.62
CA SER A 237 -16.55 -20.59 -11.83
C SER A 237 -16.97 -21.40 -10.60
N ALA A 238 -16.28 -22.49 -10.27
CA ALA A 238 -16.62 -23.32 -9.12
C ALA A 238 -16.29 -22.61 -7.79
N ALA A 239 -17.11 -22.84 -6.77
CA ALA A 239 -16.92 -22.25 -5.45
C ALA A 239 -15.60 -22.72 -4.82
N GLU A 240 -15.21 -23.96 -5.09
CA GLU A 240 -13.98 -24.59 -4.64
C GLU A 240 -12.74 -23.90 -5.23
N SER A 241 -12.74 -23.59 -6.53
CA SER A 241 -11.65 -22.88 -7.19
C SER A 241 -11.54 -21.43 -6.71
N ARG A 242 -12.69 -20.77 -6.50
CA ARG A 242 -12.73 -19.41 -5.94
C ARG A 242 -12.22 -19.40 -4.50
N ARG A 243 -12.62 -20.38 -3.69
CA ARG A 243 -12.20 -20.52 -2.30
C ARG A 243 -10.71 -20.82 -2.17
N TYR A 244 -10.14 -21.65 -3.04
CA TYR A 244 -8.67 -21.85 -3.07
C TYR A 244 -7.94 -20.54 -3.29
N TYR A 245 -8.40 -19.72 -4.23
CA TYR A 245 -7.81 -18.40 -4.45
C TYR A 245 -7.93 -17.52 -3.21
N GLU A 246 -9.13 -17.42 -2.64
CA GLU A 246 -9.40 -16.56 -1.47
C GLU A 246 -8.62 -17.00 -0.22
N ASP A 247 -8.56 -18.30 0.06
CA ASP A 247 -7.95 -18.86 1.27
C ASP A 247 -6.40 -18.95 1.19
N HIS A 248 -5.82 -19.00 -0.02
CA HIS A 248 -4.39 -19.31 -0.20
C HIS A 248 -3.58 -18.36 -1.06
N ILE A 249 -4.21 -17.52 -1.88
CA ILE A 249 -3.46 -16.65 -2.80
C ILE A 249 -3.82 -15.20 -2.60
N ALA A 250 -5.12 -14.90 -2.52
CA ALA A 250 -5.61 -13.55 -2.34
C ALA A 250 -5.05 -12.91 -1.07
N LEU A 251 -4.70 -13.71 -0.05
CA LEU A 251 -4.34 -13.27 1.29
C LEU A 251 -2.90 -13.64 1.73
N VAL A 252 -2.06 -14.15 0.81
CA VAL A 252 -0.71 -14.63 1.14
C VAL A 252 0.38 -13.68 0.64
N GLY A 253 0.84 -12.82 1.56
CA GLY A 253 2.19 -12.27 1.66
C GLY A 253 2.72 -11.33 0.58
N GLU A 254 3.07 -10.09 0.97
CA GLU A 254 3.79 -9.12 0.12
C GLU A 254 5.25 -9.56 -0.20
N HIS A 255 5.85 -10.40 0.65
CA HIS A 255 7.25 -10.82 0.50
C HIS A 255 7.46 -12.09 -0.35
N SER A 256 6.38 -12.70 -0.87
CA SER A 256 6.46 -13.86 -1.74
C SER A 256 6.72 -13.45 -3.19
N GLU A 257 7.95 -13.04 -3.51
CA GLU A 257 8.50 -12.80 -4.87
C GLU A 257 7.53 -12.10 -5.87
N PRO A 258 7.80 -10.87 -6.35
CA PRO A 258 6.86 -9.94 -7.05
C PRO A 258 6.05 -10.45 -8.26
N LEU A 259 6.29 -11.67 -8.71
CA LEU A 259 5.64 -12.36 -9.81
C LEU A 259 4.57 -13.37 -9.36
N VAL A 260 4.52 -13.76 -8.08
CA VAL A 260 3.58 -14.77 -7.52
C VAL A 260 2.53 -14.13 -6.63
N ASP A 261 2.95 -13.08 -5.93
CA ASP A 261 2.04 -12.30 -5.12
C ASP A 261 0.91 -11.72 -6.00
N GLY A 262 -0.33 -12.08 -5.71
CA GLY A 262 -1.49 -11.47 -6.36
C GLY A 262 -1.81 -10.09 -5.79
N ALA A 263 -1.26 -9.76 -4.62
CA ALA A 263 -1.50 -8.52 -3.88
C ALA A 263 -1.07 -7.28 -4.66
N TRP A 264 0.08 -7.34 -5.36
CA TRP A 264 0.54 -6.21 -6.17
C TRP A 264 -0.48 -5.77 -7.22
N ILE A 265 -1.33 -6.67 -7.70
CA ILE A 265 -2.42 -6.30 -8.63
C ILE A 265 -3.43 -5.42 -7.91
N TYR A 266 -3.80 -5.75 -6.68
CA TYR A 266 -4.74 -4.97 -5.88
C TYR A 266 -4.18 -3.60 -5.49
N GLU A 267 -2.93 -3.55 -5.03
CA GLU A 267 -2.25 -2.29 -4.70
C GLU A 267 -2.12 -1.39 -5.94
N PHE A 268 -1.77 -2.00 -7.07
CA PHE A 268 -1.69 -1.33 -8.35
C PHE A 268 -3.04 -0.82 -8.84
N LEU A 269 -4.11 -1.62 -8.74
CA LEU A 269 -5.45 -1.21 -9.14
C LEU A 269 -5.98 -0.11 -8.22
N GLY A 270 -5.66 -0.15 -6.92
CA GLY A 270 -5.88 0.94 -5.99
C GLY A 270 -5.18 2.22 -6.44
N THR A 271 -3.87 2.15 -6.68
CA THR A 271 -3.07 3.29 -7.15
C THR A 271 -3.63 3.85 -8.47
N ALA A 272 -3.94 2.98 -9.43
CA ALA A 272 -4.53 3.35 -10.71
C ALA A 272 -5.92 3.99 -10.53
N HIS A 273 -6.72 3.50 -9.58
CA HIS A 273 -8.00 4.09 -9.21
C HIS A 273 -7.81 5.52 -8.70
N THR A 274 -6.83 5.75 -7.83
CA THR A 274 -6.52 7.08 -7.28
C THR A 274 -6.06 8.06 -8.36
N PHE A 275 -5.07 7.70 -9.17
CA PHE A 275 -4.54 8.59 -10.20
C PHE A 275 -5.46 8.73 -11.42
N GLY A 276 -6.25 7.69 -11.72
CA GLY A 276 -7.19 7.67 -12.82
C GLY A 276 -8.51 8.37 -12.49
N LEU A 277 -9.20 7.94 -11.44
CA LEU A 277 -10.57 8.38 -11.12
C LEU A 277 -10.60 9.53 -10.10
N HIS A 278 -9.62 9.59 -9.21
CA HIS A 278 -9.49 10.68 -8.23
C HIS A 278 -8.45 11.73 -8.63
N TYR A 279 -7.89 11.61 -9.84
CA TYR A 279 -6.90 12.56 -10.38
C TYR A 279 -5.70 12.78 -9.44
N GLY A 280 -5.31 11.74 -8.70
CA GLY A 280 -4.22 11.78 -7.73
C GLY A 280 -4.54 12.53 -6.44
N LYS A 281 -5.82 12.78 -6.14
CA LYS A 281 -6.26 13.38 -4.88
C LYS A 281 -6.38 12.30 -3.79
N HIS A 282 -5.71 12.52 -2.67
CA HIS A 282 -5.89 11.73 -1.45
C HIS A 282 -6.79 12.46 -0.44
N TYR A 283 -7.39 11.70 0.46
CA TYR A 283 -8.20 12.22 1.56
C TYR A 283 -7.30 12.50 2.76
N TYR A 284 -7.35 13.72 3.28
CA TYR A 284 -6.59 14.09 4.47
C TYR A 284 -7.32 15.16 5.27
N HIS A 285 -7.50 14.92 6.57
CA HIS A 285 -8.05 15.92 7.49
C HIS A 285 -6.92 16.74 8.12
N LYS A 286 -6.63 17.88 7.50
CA LYS A 286 -5.66 18.86 8.00
C LYS A 286 -5.94 19.29 9.43
N VAL A 287 -4.89 19.69 10.14
CA VAL A 287 -5.05 20.39 11.41
C VAL A 287 -5.72 21.73 11.12
N PRO A 288 -6.91 22.02 11.66
CA PRO A 288 -7.61 23.26 11.36
C PRO A 288 -6.86 24.45 11.96
N SER A 289 -7.13 25.64 11.42
CA SER A 289 -6.62 26.88 12.02
C SER A 289 -7.24 27.10 13.39
N SER A 290 -6.45 27.67 14.31
CA SER A 290 -6.94 28.02 15.64
C SER A 290 -8.10 29.01 15.55
N PRO A 291 -9.21 28.78 16.30
CA PRO A 291 -10.31 29.74 16.40
C PRO A 291 -9.88 31.14 16.89
N ALA A 292 -8.74 31.24 17.59
CA ALA A 292 -8.17 32.48 18.10
C ALA A 292 -7.38 33.29 17.04
N GLY A 293 -7.23 32.78 15.81
CA GLY A 293 -6.72 33.54 14.66
C GLY A 293 -5.20 33.49 14.43
N SER A 294 -4.44 32.70 15.18
CA SER A 294 -3.01 32.46 14.92
C SER A 294 -2.63 30.99 15.11
N GLY A 295 -2.00 30.38 14.10
CA GLY A 295 -1.50 29.00 14.16
C GLY A 295 -2.58 27.92 13.98
N TYR A 296 -2.23 26.68 14.32
CA TYR A 296 -3.11 25.52 14.26
C TYR A 296 -3.92 25.34 15.56
N ASP A 297 -5.08 24.69 15.47
CA ASP A 297 -5.81 24.22 16.64
C ASP A 297 -5.10 22.97 17.20
N TYR A 298 -4.21 23.19 18.16
CA TYR A 298 -3.46 22.12 18.79
C TYR A 298 -4.31 21.21 19.70
N ASN A 299 -5.59 21.52 19.93
CA ASN A 299 -6.50 20.59 20.62
C ASN A 299 -7.26 19.68 19.65
N TYR A 300 -7.12 19.90 18.34
CA TYR A 300 -7.72 19.04 17.33
C TYR A 300 -7.19 17.60 17.44
N SER A 301 -8.10 16.62 17.35
CA SER A 301 -7.81 15.19 17.51
C SER A 301 -7.05 14.82 18.80
N VAL A 302 -7.30 15.55 19.89
CA VAL A 302 -6.82 15.21 21.24
C VAL A 302 -8.01 14.69 22.07
N TYR A 303 -7.85 13.50 22.65
CA TYR A 303 -8.89 12.82 23.43
C TYR A 303 -8.38 12.48 24.82
N ASN A 304 -9.25 12.57 25.81
CA ASN A 304 -8.93 12.12 27.17
C ASN A 304 -9.34 10.66 27.36
N PHE A 305 -8.55 9.91 28.11
CA PHE A 305 -8.93 8.58 28.58
C PHE A 305 -8.88 8.54 30.12
N PRO A 306 -9.64 7.64 30.78
CA PRO A 306 -9.84 7.71 32.20
C PRO A 306 -8.55 7.46 32.98
N ASP A 307 -8.42 8.12 34.13
CA ASP A 307 -7.32 7.91 35.06
C ASP A 307 -7.59 6.69 35.96
N ARG A 308 -7.48 5.51 35.35
CA ARG A 308 -7.64 4.19 35.97
C ARG A 308 -6.70 3.19 35.30
N PRO A 309 -6.49 1.99 35.88
CA PRO A 309 -5.85 0.90 35.15
C PRO A 309 -6.55 0.66 33.81
N LEU A 310 -5.77 0.65 32.74
CA LEU A 310 -6.24 0.52 31.36
C LEU A 310 -5.33 -0.42 30.57
N ARG A 311 -5.92 -1.30 29.78
CA ARG A 311 -5.21 -2.14 28.82
C ARG A 311 -5.47 -1.68 27.40
N LEU A 312 -4.42 -1.29 26.69
CA LEU A 312 -4.48 -1.04 25.26
C LEU A 312 -4.14 -2.33 24.53
N GLY A 313 -4.95 -2.73 23.55
CA GLY A 313 -4.55 -3.69 22.52
C GLY A 313 -4.02 -2.95 21.30
N VAL A 314 -2.83 -3.31 20.83
CA VAL A 314 -2.17 -2.67 19.69
C VAL A 314 -1.89 -3.70 18.61
N LEU A 315 -2.37 -3.41 17.40
CA LEU A 315 -2.23 -4.23 16.19
C LEU A 315 -1.62 -3.38 15.07
N ALA A 316 -0.88 -4.00 14.17
CA ALA A 316 -0.42 -3.39 12.92
C ALA A 316 -0.46 -4.46 11.83
N ASP A 317 -0.68 -4.07 10.57
CA ASP A 317 -0.57 -4.98 9.42
C ASP A 317 -1.41 -6.27 9.59
N TRP A 318 -2.61 -6.07 10.13
CA TRP A 318 -3.49 -7.11 10.68
C TRP A 318 -4.78 -7.34 9.87
N PRO A 319 -5.50 -6.29 9.43
CA PRO A 319 -6.75 -6.46 8.69
C PRO A 319 -6.46 -6.92 7.26
N THR A 320 -6.41 -8.24 7.09
CA THR A 320 -6.25 -8.91 5.79
C THR A 320 -7.48 -9.70 5.38
N GLY A 321 -8.42 -9.92 6.31
CA GLY A 321 -9.54 -10.86 6.11
C GLY A 321 -9.15 -12.34 6.25
N ALA A 322 -7.86 -12.64 6.45
CA ALA A 322 -7.39 -14.01 6.57
C ALA A 322 -7.80 -14.65 7.90
N PRO A 323 -7.99 -15.99 7.95
CA PRO A 323 -8.24 -16.70 9.21
C PRO A 323 -7.19 -16.42 10.29
N ALA A 324 -5.93 -16.22 9.90
CA ALA A 324 -4.84 -15.92 10.82
C ALA A 324 -5.00 -14.56 11.51
N GLY A 325 -5.43 -13.53 10.76
CA GLY A 325 -5.79 -12.23 11.33
C GLY A 325 -6.96 -12.35 12.29
N HIS A 326 -8.04 -13.03 11.90
CA HIS A 326 -9.18 -13.27 12.81
C HIS A 326 -8.74 -13.93 14.13
N HIS A 327 -7.90 -14.95 14.05
CA HIS A 327 -7.38 -15.64 15.24
C HIS A 327 -6.51 -14.74 16.13
N VAL A 328 -5.64 -13.90 15.54
CA VAL A 328 -4.87 -12.89 16.30
C VAL A 328 -5.79 -11.93 17.06
N LEU A 329 -6.89 -11.49 16.44
CA LEU A 329 -7.88 -10.64 17.09
C LEU A 329 -8.60 -11.35 18.24
N GLU A 330 -8.95 -12.62 18.04
CA GLU A 330 -9.59 -13.46 19.07
C GLU A 330 -8.67 -13.71 20.27
N GLU A 331 -7.38 -13.96 20.05
CA GLU A 331 -6.39 -14.08 21.13
C GLU A 331 -6.25 -12.77 21.91
N LEU A 332 -6.17 -11.62 21.23
CA LEU A 332 -6.17 -10.32 21.88
C LEU A 332 -7.45 -10.09 22.70
N ALA A 333 -8.61 -10.53 22.20
CA ALA A 333 -9.88 -10.39 22.91
C ALA A 333 -9.93 -11.13 24.25
N LYS A 334 -9.25 -12.27 24.36
CA LYS A 334 -9.12 -13.01 25.63
C LYS A 334 -8.44 -12.20 26.73
N LEU A 335 -7.62 -11.21 26.35
CA LEU A 335 -6.91 -10.33 27.27
C LEU A 335 -7.74 -9.14 27.74
N GLN A 336 -8.98 -8.98 27.24
CA GLN A 336 -9.93 -7.95 27.64
C GLN A 336 -9.35 -6.52 27.58
N PRO A 337 -8.90 -6.06 26.40
CA PRO A 337 -8.46 -4.68 26.25
C PRO A 337 -9.60 -3.68 26.54
N ASP A 338 -9.25 -2.54 27.13
CA ASP A 338 -10.16 -1.41 27.35
C ASP A 338 -10.31 -0.53 26.10
N LEU A 339 -9.33 -0.56 25.19
CA LEU A 339 -9.37 0.09 23.89
C LEU A 339 -8.42 -0.61 22.91
N LEU A 340 -8.65 -0.41 21.61
CA LEU A 340 -7.77 -0.86 20.54
C LEU A 340 -7.10 0.31 19.83
N VAL A 341 -5.86 0.08 19.40
CA VAL A 341 -5.14 0.94 18.46
C VAL A 341 -4.66 0.08 17.30
N HIS A 342 -4.95 0.51 16.08
CA HIS A 342 -4.44 -0.10 14.86
C HIS A 342 -3.45 0.85 14.16
N LEU A 343 -2.23 0.37 13.90
CA LEU A 343 -1.13 1.16 13.35
C LEU A 343 -1.04 1.15 11.82
N GLY A 344 -2.14 0.89 11.13
CA GLY A 344 -2.24 1.01 9.68
C GLY A 344 -2.05 -0.29 8.92
N ASP A 345 -2.32 -0.15 7.63
CA ASP A 345 -2.38 -1.18 6.60
C ASP A 345 -3.54 -2.15 6.75
N THR A 346 -4.70 -1.72 6.24
CA THR A 346 -5.76 -2.63 5.82
C THR A 346 -5.49 -3.09 4.40
N TYR A 347 -5.25 -4.40 4.25
CA TYR A 347 -4.84 -4.96 2.98
C TYR A 347 -6.01 -5.17 2.03
N TYR A 348 -5.78 -5.03 0.72
CA TYR A 348 -4.49 -4.75 0.07
C TYR A 348 -4.32 -3.31 -0.38
N ALA A 349 -5.40 -2.56 -0.54
CA ALA A 349 -5.33 -1.15 -0.96
C ALA A 349 -6.22 -0.25 -0.11
N GLY A 350 -6.61 -0.71 1.08
CA GLY A 350 -7.47 0.01 2.01
C GLY A 350 -8.78 0.52 1.41
N THR A 351 -9.33 -0.23 0.45
CA THR A 351 -10.60 0.11 -0.17
C THR A 351 -11.70 0.16 0.89
N TYR A 352 -12.82 0.82 0.55
CA TYR A 352 -13.98 0.87 1.44
C TYR A 352 -14.39 -0.53 1.93
N ARG A 353 -14.41 -1.51 1.02
CA ARG A 353 -14.84 -2.86 1.36
C ARG A 353 -13.84 -3.55 2.28
N GLU A 354 -12.54 -3.50 2.00
CA GLU A 354 -11.50 -4.09 2.85
C GLU A 354 -11.56 -3.48 4.27
N GLN A 355 -11.73 -2.16 4.37
CA GLN A 355 -11.90 -1.46 5.64
C GLN A 355 -13.15 -1.91 6.41
N MET A 356 -14.26 -2.15 5.73
CA MET A 356 -15.47 -2.65 6.39
C MET A 356 -15.35 -4.14 6.74
N ASP A 357 -15.00 -4.98 5.79
CA ASP A 357 -15.06 -6.43 5.87
C ASP A 357 -13.90 -7.02 6.69
N PHE A 358 -12.72 -6.39 6.68
CA PHE A 358 -11.52 -6.92 7.35
C PHE A 358 -11.17 -6.21 8.65
N LEU A 359 -11.56 -4.93 8.80
CA LEU A 359 -11.30 -4.16 10.01
C LEU A 359 -12.56 -3.96 10.86
N ILE A 360 -13.54 -3.20 10.36
CA ILE A 360 -14.68 -2.75 11.19
C ILE A 360 -15.59 -3.91 11.60
N ASN A 361 -16.00 -4.76 10.65
CA ASN A 361 -16.92 -5.87 10.92
C ASN A 361 -16.31 -6.92 11.86
N PRO A 362 -15.05 -7.38 11.66
CA PRO A 362 -14.41 -8.30 12.60
C PRO A 362 -14.23 -7.72 13.99
N VAL A 363 -13.80 -6.46 14.12
CA VAL A 363 -13.71 -5.78 15.42
C VAL A 363 -15.05 -5.76 16.13
N ARG A 364 -16.13 -5.37 15.43
CA ARG A 364 -17.49 -5.35 16.00
C ARG A 364 -17.98 -6.75 16.36
N ALA A 365 -17.65 -7.76 15.57
CA ALA A 365 -18.02 -9.14 15.85
C ALA A 365 -17.33 -9.69 17.11
N THR A 366 -16.05 -9.36 17.30
CA THR A 366 -15.23 -9.87 18.39
C THR A 366 -15.43 -9.10 19.70
N PHE A 367 -15.53 -7.78 19.63
CA PHE A 367 -15.55 -6.90 20.82
C PHE A 367 -16.92 -6.23 21.06
N GLY A 368 -17.84 -6.32 20.12
CA GLY A 368 -19.06 -5.50 20.11
C GLY A 368 -18.80 -4.06 19.67
N VAL A 369 -19.85 -3.23 19.70
CA VAL A 369 -19.80 -1.83 19.23
C VAL A 369 -19.33 -0.83 20.29
N GLY A 370 -19.02 -1.29 21.51
CA GLY A 370 -18.74 -0.42 22.66
C GLY A 370 -17.26 -0.17 22.95
N LEU A 371 -16.35 -0.93 22.33
CA LEU A 371 -14.92 -0.80 22.55
C LEU A 371 -14.37 0.40 21.76
N PRO A 372 -13.70 1.38 22.40
CA PRO A 372 -13.03 2.45 21.67
C PRO A 372 -11.91 1.89 20.78
N VAL A 373 -11.94 2.24 19.49
CA VAL A 373 -10.93 1.81 18.51
C VAL A 373 -10.36 3.03 17.82
N TYR A 374 -9.05 3.22 17.93
CA TYR A 374 -8.32 4.31 17.30
C TYR A 374 -7.49 3.77 16.13
N LEU A 375 -7.52 4.48 15.00
CA LEU A 375 -6.87 4.03 13.77
C LEU A 375 -5.87 5.08 13.29
N ILE A 376 -4.71 4.68 12.83
CA ILE A 376 -3.88 5.47 11.91
C ILE A 376 -3.73 4.69 10.60
N PRO A 377 -3.55 5.36 9.46
CA PRO A 377 -3.36 4.67 8.18
C PRO A 377 -1.89 4.31 7.95
N GLY A 378 -1.66 3.26 7.18
CA GLY A 378 -0.40 2.95 6.51
C GLY A 378 -0.42 3.33 5.04
N ASN A 379 0.56 2.87 4.27
CA ASN A 379 0.65 3.12 2.83
C ASN A 379 -0.48 2.43 2.05
N HIS A 380 -0.86 1.21 2.43
CA HIS A 380 -1.93 0.47 1.75
C HIS A 380 -3.27 1.18 1.88
N ASP A 381 -3.51 1.85 3.01
CA ASP A 381 -4.72 2.63 3.23
C ASP A 381 -4.88 3.79 2.23
N TYR A 382 -3.77 4.30 1.69
CA TYR A 382 -3.74 5.40 0.75
C TYR A 382 -3.67 4.99 -0.71
N TYR A 383 -3.35 3.73 -1.04
CA TYR A 383 -3.34 3.28 -2.43
C TYR A 383 -4.69 3.52 -3.11
N SER A 384 -5.82 3.32 -2.41
CA SER A 384 -7.16 3.70 -2.89
C SER A 384 -7.64 5.08 -2.43
N SER A 385 -6.72 6.05 -2.30
CA SER A 385 -6.92 7.47 -1.96
C SER A 385 -7.24 7.78 -0.50
N GLY A 386 -7.24 6.79 0.41
CA GLY A 386 -7.60 6.98 1.83
C GLY A 386 -9.10 6.96 2.09
N GLN A 387 -9.96 6.86 1.07
CA GLN A 387 -11.41 6.95 1.25
C GLN A 387 -11.98 5.86 2.17
N GLY A 388 -11.52 4.62 2.01
CA GLY A 388 -11.96 3.52 2.85
C GLY A 388 -11.60 3.76 4.31
N PHE A 389 -10.38 4.23 4.57
CA PHE A 389 -9.92 4.58 5.91
C PHE A 389 -10.80 5.67 6.56
N TYR A 390 -11.10 6.76 5.84
CA TYR A 390 -11.97 7.80 6.39
C TYR A 390 -13.43 7.36 6.56
N ALA A 391 -13.90 6.41 5.75
CA ALA A 391 -15.19 5.77 5.98
C ALA A 391 -15.17 4.91 7.27
N ALA A 392 -14.08 4.19 7.54
CA ALA A 392 -13.90 3.47 8.80
C ALA A 392 -13.89 4.42 10.01
N LEU A 393 -13.23 5.58 9.91
CA LEU A 393 -13.30 6.62 10.94
C LEU A 393 -14.73 7.12 11.17
N ALA A 394 -15.50 7.33 10.10
CA ALA A 394 -16.89 7.75 10.19
C ALA A 394 -17.78 6.68 10.86
N GLU A 395 -17.53 5.40 10.60
CA GLU A 395 -18.21 4.26 11.24
C GLU A 395 -17.90 4.15 12.75
N LEU A 396 -16.70 4.57 13.17
CA LEU A 396 -16.32 4.67 14.58
C LEU A 396 -16.92 5.93 15.24
N GLY A 397 -17.02 7.02 14.48
CA GLY A 397 -17.87 8.18 14.80
C GLY A 397 -17.31 9.18 15.81
N PHE A 398 -16.06 9.03 16.26
CA PHE A 398 -15.46 9.94 17.25
C PHE A 398 -14.06 10.47 16.90
N GLN A 399 -13.31 9.80 16.02
CA GLN A 399 -11.96 10.22 15.66
C GLN A 399 -11.98 11.19 14.48
N ASN A 400 -11.44 12.39 14.68
CA ASN A 400 -11.52 13.49 13.73
C ASN A 400 -10.55 13.39 12.54
N ALA A 401 -9.40 12.75 12.70
CA ALA A 401 -8.34 12.73 11.68
C ALA A 401 -7.58 11.41 11.66
N SER A 402 -6.70 11.21 10.68
CA SER A 402 -5.81 10.05 10.56
C SER A 402 -4.67 9.99 11.61
N TYR A 403 -4.62 10.97 12.50
CA TYR A 403 -3.69 11.06 13.62
C TYR A 403 -4.46 11.46 14.88
N PHE A 404 -3.95 11.10 16.05
CA PHE A 404 -4.61 11.40 17.32
C PHE A 404 -3.64 11.43 18.50
N CYS A 405 -4.07 12.10 19.57
CA CYS A 405 -3.38 12.11 20.85
C CYS A 405 -4.34 11.67 21.94
N LEU A 406 -4.02 10.59 22.65
CA LEU A 406 -4.73 10.18 23.87
C LEU A 406 -3.97 10.72 25.07
N ARG A 407 -4.65 11.32 26.05
CA ARG A 407 -4.00 11.87 27.24
C ARG A 407 -4.77 11.59 28.53
N ASN A 408 -4.04 11.32 29.61
CA ASN A 408 -4.52 11.39 30.98
C ASN A 408 -3.50 12.10 31.90
N ALA A 409 -3.64 11.97 33.22
CA ALA A 409 -2.74 12.63 34.19
C ALA A 409 -1.29 12.10 34.20
N HIS A 410 -1.01 10.98 33.53
CA HIS A 410 0.27 10.26 33.61
C HIS A 410 0.87 9.93 32.25
N TRP A 411 0.03 9.72 31.25
CA TRP A 411 0.39 9.17 29.95
C TRP A 411 -0.21 9.97 28.80
N GLN A 412 0.58 10.00 27.73
CA GLN A 412 0.18 10.42 26.41
C GLN A 412 0.50 9.33 25.41
N ILE A 413 -0.45 9.01 24.53
CA ILE A 413 -0.23 8.19 23.34
C ILE A 413 -0.37 9.10 22.12
N LEU A 414 0.72 9.35 21.41
CA LEU A 414 0.77 10.22 20.24
C LEU A 414 0.89 9.37 18.98
N ALA A 415 -0.19 9.26 18.20
CA ALA A 415 -0.24 8.45 16.99
C ALA A 415 -0.22 9.33 15.73
N LEU A 416 0.65 8.97 14.78
CA LEU A 416 1.01 9.77 13.62
C LEU A 416 0.60 9.06 12.33
N ASP A 417 -0.14 9.75 11.45
CA ASP A 417 -0.25 9.39 10.04
C ASP A 417 1.09 9.64 9.33
N THR A 418 1.81 8.56 9.07
CA THR A 418 2.99 8.54 8.20
C THR A 418 2.70 7.94 6.82
N GLY A 419 1.46 7.48 6.58
CA GLY A 419 1.06 6.78 5.35
C GLY A 419 0.80 7.73 4.19
N LEU A 420 0.33 8.96 4.47
CA LEU A 420 -0.16 9.88 3.44
C LEU A 420 0.85 10.16 2.31
N VAL A 421 2.14 10.24 2.62
CA VAL A 421 3.16 10.59 1.63
C VAL A 421 3.71 9.37 0.90
N ASP A 422 3.60 8.19 1.50
CA ASP A 422 3.92 6.92 0.87
C ASP A 422 2.65 6.27 0.29
N ASN A 423 2.01 6.99 -0.63
CA ASN A 423 0.68 6.67 -1.13
C ASN A 423 0.68 5.97 -2.49
N ASP A 424 1.85 5.58 -2.98
CA ASP A 424 2.00 4.88 -4.25
C ASP A 424 3.19 3.92 -4.23
N GLN A 425 3.08 2.84 -4.99
CA GLN A 425 4.11 1.79 -5.04
C GLN A 425 5.27 2.06 -5.99
N LEU A 426 5.20 3.15 -6.75
CA LEU A 426 6.17 3.45 -7.80
C LEU A 426 7.28 4.34 -7.26
N SER A 427 6.97 5.13 -6.23
CA SER A 427 7.91 6.02 -5.59
C SER A 427 8.87 5.28 -4.67
N SER A 428 9.95 5.96 -4.31
CA SER A 428 10.82 5.54 -3.21
C SER A 428 11.04 6.70 -2.26
N LEU A 429 10.02 7.54 -2.10
CA LEU A 429 10.09 8.74 -1.29
C LEU A 429 10.05 8.35 0.19
N LEU A 430 10.95 8.92 0.97
CA LEU A 430 10.92 8.73 2.43
C LEU A 430 9.60 9.26 3.02
N PRO A 431 8.89 8.45 3.84
CA PRO A 431 7.73 8.92 4.58
C PRO A 431 8.05 10.12 5.45
N LEU A 432 7.10 11.05 5.57
CA LEU A 432 7.23 12.29 6.35
C LEU A 432 5.86 12.75 6.86
N LEU A 433 5.87 13.67 7.83
CA LEU A 433 4.66 14.37 8.26
C LEU A 433 4.47 15.69 7.49
N PRO A 434 3.26 15.99 6.96
CA PRO A 434 2.92 17.32 6.47
C PRO A 434 3.12 18.42 7.51
N ASP A 435 3.31 19.67 7.08
CA ASP A 435 3.70 20.78 7.97
C ASP A 435 2.69 21.05 9.10
N ASP A 436 1.39 20.86 8.84
CA ASP A 436 0.34 21.07 9.81
C ASP A 436 0.34 19.99 10.90
N GLN A 437 0.36 18.71 10.51
CA GLN A 437 0.46 17.60 11.47
C GLN A 437 1.82 17.57 12.16
N LEU A 438 2.92 17.93 11.48
CA LEU A 438 4.22 18.08 12.11
C LEU A 438 4.16 19.13 13.22
N SER A 439 3.64 20.32 12.92
CA SER A 439 3.50 21.38 13.93
C SER A 439 2.65 20.91 15.11
N TRP A 440 1.55 20.20 14.83
CA TRP A 440 0.69 19.63 15.86
C TRP A 440 1.38 18.56 16.71
N ALA A 441 2.09 17.61 16.09
CA ALA A 441 2.78 16.52 16.79
C ALA A 441 3.91 17.04 17.68
N LEU A 442 4.68 18.01 17.19
CA LEU A 442 5.73 18.66 17.98
C LEU A 442 5.14 19.42 19.18
N PHE A 443 4.00 20.09 19.00
CA PHE A 443 3.28 20.72 20.10
C PHE A 443 2.83 19.67 21.14
N GLN A 444 2.27 18.53 20.72
CA GLN A 444 1.85 17.49 21.67
C GLN A 444 3.01 16.92 22.48
N LEU A 445 4.19 16.73 21.88
CA LEU A 445 5.39 16.30 22.60
C LEU A 445 5.84 17.32 23.62
N ASP A 446 5.93 18.60 23.21
CA ASP A 446 6.34 19.70 24.09
C ASP A 446 5.34 19.88 25.24
N GLU A 447 4.04 19.70 24.97
CA GLU A 447 2.98 19.77 25.98
C GLU A 447 3.03 18.61 26.97
N GLY A 448 3.24 17.38 26.50
CA GLY A 448 3.48 16.23 27.36
C GLY A 448 4.68 16.46 28.29
N GLN A 449 5.77 16.99 27.75
CA GLN A 449 6.96 17.32 28.52
C GLN A 449 6.68 18.42 29.56
N ARG A 450 5.94 19.47 29.18
CA ARG A 450 5.54 20.56 30.08
C ARG A 450 4.66 20.07 31.24
N LEU A 451 3.78 19.10 30.97
CA LEU A 451 2.91 18.49 31.96
C LEU A 451 3.64 17.45 32.83
N GLY A 452 4.86 17.03 32.46
CA GLY A 452 5.63 16.03 33.20
C GLY A 452 5.05 14.62 33.07
N ILE A 453 4.27 14.35 32.02
CA ILE A 453 3.71 13.02 31.73
C ILE A 453 4.66 12.23 30.82
N LYS A 454 4.47 10.92 30.72
CA LYS A 454 5.23 10.06 29.79
C LYS A 454 4.52 10.01 28.43
N THR A 455 5.28 9.87 27.35
CA THR A 455 4.72 9.79 25.98
C THR A 455 5.15 8.51 25.28
N ILE A 456 4.21 7.76 24.72
CA ILE A 456 4.45 6.72 23.71
C ILE A 456 4.09 7.30 22.35
N VAL A 457 5.00 7.18 21.38
CA VAL A 457 4.77 7.60 20.00
C VAL A 457 4.44 6.37 19.16
N MET A 458 3.45 6.49 18.29
CA MET A 458 3.00 5.45 17.39
C MET A 458 2.96 5.99 15.96
N SER A 459 3.40 5.19 15.00
CA SER A 459 3.29 5.49 13.56
C SER A 459 3.08 4.19 12.80
N HIS A 460 2.72 4.28 11.52
CA HIS A 460 2.77 3.09 10.67
C HIS A 460 4.22 2.82 10.24
N HIS A 461 4.87 3.83 9.66
CA HIS A 461 6.23 3.75 9.16
C HIS A 461 7.27 3.90 10.27
N GLN A 462 8.38 3.22 10.07
CA GLN A 462 9.54 3.14 10.92
C GLN A 462 10.41 4.40 10.87
N PHE A 463 10.99 4.76 12.02
CA PHE A 463 12.06 5.76 12.08
C PHE A 463 13.41 5.18 11.62
N PHE A 464 13.57 3.87 11.73
CA PHE A 464 14.71 3.10 11.27
C PHE A 464 14.31 1.63 11.19
N SER A 465 15.00 0.88 10.34
CA SER A 465 14.80 -0.56 10.16
C SER A 465 16.12 -1.32 10.30
N HIS A 466 16.05 -2.61 10.65
CA HIS A 466 17.20 -3.51 10.57
C HIS A 466 17.34 -4.14 9.17
N THR A 467 16.23 -4.29 8.47
CA THR A 467 16.06 -5.17 7.30
C THR A 467 15.74 -4.39 6.04
N GLU A 468 15.08 -3.24 6.15
CA GLU A 468 14.54 -2.46 5.05
C GLU A 468 15.29 -1.18 4.73
N SER A 469 15.24 -0.83 3.45
CA SER A 469 15.81 0.37 2.88
C SER A 469 14.70 1.39 2.65
N LEU A 470 14.68 2.44 3.46
CA LEU A 470 13.49 3.28 3.67
C LEU A 470 13.23 4.31 2.55
N GLY A 471 14.01 4.28 1.47
CA GLY A 471 13.86 5.22 0.36
C GLY A 471 14.83 6.40 0.39
N VAL A 472 14.52 7.44 -0.36
CA VAL A 472 15.33 8.66 -0.53
C VAL A 472 14.50 9.91 -0.26
N ALA A 473 15.15 11.00 0.13
CA ALA A 473 14.43 12.24 0.40
C ALA A 473 13.93 12.92 -0.87
N ASN A 474 14.58 12.73 -2.02
CA ASN A 474 14.14 13.30 -3.29
C ASN A 474 13.98 12.18 -4.30
N ASP A 475 12.75 11.94 -4.69
CA ASP A 475 12.38 10.99 -5.72
C ASP A 475 11.56 11.73 -6.76
N GLU A 476 12.07 11.88 -7.99
CA GLU A 476 11.41 12.67 -9.04
C GLU A 476 10.01 12.15 -9.35
N LEU A 477 9.83 10.82 -9.29
CA LEU A 477 8.54 10.18 -9.51
C LEU A 477 7.58 10.48 -8.36
N GLY A 478 7.94 10.20 -7.10
CA GLY A 478 7.10 10.53 -5.93
C GLY A 478 6.79 12.02 -5.79
N GLU A 479 7.75 12.89 -6.09
CA GLU A 479 7.52 14.34 -6.12
C GLU A 479 6.49 14.75 -7.18
N THR A 480 6.50 14.07 -8.34
CA THR A 480 5.53 14.29 -9.42
C THR A 480 4.16 13.72 -9.06
N MET A 481 4.12 12.52 -8.48
CA MET A 481 2.89 11.83 -8.07
C MET A 481 2.16 12.59 -6.95
N SER A 482 2.90 13.28 -6.06
CA SER A 482 2.31 14.13 -5.02
C SER A 482 1.86 15.52 -5.49
N LEU A 483 2.14 15.93 -6.75
CA LEU A 483 1.76 17.27 -7.25
C LEU A 483 0.25 17.57 -7.16
N PRO A 484 -0.66 16.65 -7.49
CA PRO A 484 -2.09 16.94 -7.41
C PRO A 484 -2.50 17.32 -5.98
N ASP A 485 -2.06 16.57 -4.98
CA ASP A 485 -2.35 16.87 -3.58
C ASP A 485 -1.77 18.21 -3.13
N ARG A 486 -0.52 18.52 -3.47
CA ARG A 486 0.16 19.71 -2.96
C ARG A 486 -0.22 21.00 -3.69
N ALA A 487 -0.32 20.93 -5.02
CA ALA A 487 -0.42 22.12 -5.86
C ALA A 487 -1.83 22.37 -6.42
N ILE A 488 -2.65 21.31 -6.58
CA ILE A 488 -3.98 21.42 -7.18
C ILE A 488 -5.05 21.42 -6.10
N TYR A 489 -5.04 20.41 -5.23
CA TYR A 489 -6.09 20.19 -4.24
C TYR A 489 -5.78 20.81 -2.88
N ASN A 490 -4.51 21.15 -2.63
CA ASN A 490 -4.04 21.59 -1.32
C ASN A 490 -4.48 20.60 -0.22
N THR A 491 -4.36 19.29 -0.49
CA THR A 491 -4.63 18.19 0.44
C THR A 491 -3.70 18.30 1.64
N TYR A 492 -2.42 18.60 1.40
CA TYR A 492 -1.43 18.86 2.42
C TYR A 492 -0.36 19.84 1.90
N SER A 493 0.49 20.34 2.79
CA SER A 493 1.62 21.20 2.43
C SER A 493 2.85 20.71 3.16
N THR A 494 4.00 20.77 2.50
CA THR A 494 5.27 20.51 3.18
C THR A 494 6.43 21.26 2.55
N VAL A 495 7.26 21.86 3.40
CA VAL A 495 8.56 22.44 3.01
C VAL A 495 9.65 21.39 2.82
N GLU A 496 9.44 20.17 3.30
CA GLU A 496 10.46 19.11 3.31
C GLU A 496 10.90 18.70 1.89
N TYR A 497 10.07 18.92 0.85
CA TYR A 497 10.49 18.67 -0.54
C TYR A 497 11.65 19.57 -1.01
N ASP A 498 11.85 20.72 -0.38
CA ASP A 498 12.98 21.60 -0.70
C ASP A 498 14.29 21.11 -0.05
N THR A 499 14.22 20.19 0.92
CA THR A 499 15.37 19.62 1.63
C THR A 499 15.86 18.35 0.94
N LYS A 500 17.17 18.23 0.70
CA LYS A 500 17.76 17.09 0.01
C LYS A 500 18.37 16.06 0.96
N SER A 501 18.56 14.82 0.51
CA SER A 501 19.22 13.76 1.30
C SER A 501 20.59 14.20 1.83
N VAL A 502 21.33 14.99 1.07
CA VAL A 502 22.65 15.54 1.45
C VAL A 502 22.56 16.61 2.55
N ASP A 503 21.41 17.27 2.69
CA ASP A 503 21.17 18.33 3.68
C ASP A 503 20.55 17.76 4.97
N LEU A 504 19.99 16.55 4.90
CA LEU A 504 19.42 15.83 6.03
C LEU A 504 20.49 15.20 6.93
N PRO A 505 20.13 14.81 8.18
CA PRO A 505 21.03 14.08 9.06
C PRO A 505 21.68 12.90 8.36
N GLY A 506 23.00 12.87 8.41
CA GLY A 506 23.82 11.83 7.80
C GLY A 506 24.35 12.10 6.40
N HIS A 507 23.93 13.22 5.77
CA HIS A 507 24.54 13.76 4.54
C HIS A 507 24.70 12.74 3.42
N LEU A 508 23.68 11.90 3.23
CA LEU A 508 23.75 10.78 2.30
C LEU A 508 23.55 11.27 0.85
N PRO A 509 24.22 10.65 -0.13
CA PRO A 509 23.93 10.89 -1.54
C PRO A 509 22.44 10.67 -1.87
N ASN A 510 21.91 11.42 -2.84
CA ASN A 510 20.48 11.40 -3.19
C ASN A 510 19.98 10.06 -3.73
N ASP A 511 20.86 9.21 -4.25
CA ASP A 511 20.56 7.88 -4.77
C ASP A 511 20.68 6.77 -3.72
N LYS A 512 21.13 7.12 -2.51
CA LYS A 512 21.42 6.16 -1.47
C LYS A 512 20.23 6.01 -0.53
N LYS A 513 19.66 4.80 -0.48
CA LYS A 513 18.58 4.44 0.43
C LYS A 513 19.15 3.87 1.75
N PRO A 514 19.00 4.57 2.89
CA PRO A 514 19.50 4.10 4.17
C PRO A 514 18.48 3.22 4.93
N ALA A 515 18.94 2.62 6.01
CA ALA A 515 18.10 1.91 6.99
C ALA A 515 17.42 2.85 8.00
N VAL A 516 17.41 4.16 7.74
CA VAL A 516 16.94 5.19 8.69
C VAL A 516 16.10 6.23 7.97
N ASN A 517 14.97 6.62 8.56
CA ASN A 517 14.12 7.62 7.95
C ASN A 517 14.66 9.00 8.29
N THR A 518 15.50 9.54 7.42
CA THR A 518 16.20 10.81 7.68
C THR A 518 15.26 12.00 7.70
N ARG A 519 14.07 11.92 7.07
CA ARG A 519 13.03 12.94 7.16
C ARG A 519 12.37 12.94 8.53
N LEU A 520 11.86 11.80 9.00
CA LEU A 520 11.27 11.71 10.34
C LEU A 520 12.30 12.04 11.43
N LEU A 521 13.55 11.57 11.30
CA LEU A 521 14.62 11.92 12.24
C LEU A 521 15.01 13.41 12.18
N HIS A 522 14.79 14.11 11.07
CA HIS A 522 14.99 15.55 10.99
C HIS A 522 13.81 16.31 11.63
N GLN A 523 12.58 15.90 11.30
CA GLN A 523 11.34 16.51 11.77
C GLN A 523 11.20 16.48 13.30
N PHE A 524 11.65 15.41 13.95
CA PHE A 524 11.66 15.28 15.41
C PHE A 524 13.07 15.51 15.92
N SER A 525 13.34 16.57 16.69
CA SER A 525 14.69 16.84 17.21
C SER A 525 15.21 15.73 18.15
N PRO A 526 16.55 15.58 18.33
CA PRO A 526 17.11 14.59 19.24
C PRO A 526 16.55 14.66 20.68
N SER A 527 16.26 15.85 21.20
CA SER A 527 15.68 16.04 22.53
C SER A 527 14.24 15.53 22.61
N ARG A 528 13.43 15.75 21.57
CA ARG A 528 12.05 15.26 21.51
C ARG A 528 11.99 13.74 21.36
N ARG A 529 12.87 13.16 20.55
CA ARG A 529 13.01 11.70 20.43
C ARG A 529 13.42 11.06 21.75
N ALA A 530 14.34 11.70 22.48
CA ALA A 530 14.82 11.20 23.77
C ALA A 530 13.78 11.32 24.90
N TYR A 531 12.81 12.24 24.78
CA TYR A 531 11.75 12.43 25.76
C TYR A 531 10.69 11.31 25.70
N ALA A 532 10.35 10.81 24.51
CA ALA A 532 9.39 9.73 24.38
C ALA A 532 9.90 8.44 25.06
N SER A 533 8.99 7.77 25.76
CA SER A 533 9.25 6.53 26.51
C SER A 533 9.41 5.34 25.58
N ALA A 534 8.66 5.29 24.48
CA ALA A 534 8.78 4.30 23.43
C ALA A 534 8.21 4.80 22.10
N PHE A 535 8.68 4.20 21.01
CA PHE A 535 8.16 4.33 19.66
C PHE A 535 7.69 2.96 19.17
N TYR A 536 6.47 2.88 18.66
CA TYR A 536 5.88 1.69 18.06
C TYR A 536 5.54 1.94 16.59
N TRP A 537 5.84 0.96 15.73
CA TRP A 537 5.50 1.01 14.31
C TRP A 537 5.23 -0.38 13.71
N GLY A 538 4.61 -0.40 12.53
CA GLY A 538 4.25 -1.60 11.76
C GLY A 538 5.09 -1.73 10.48
N HIS A 539 4.43 -1.91 9.33
CA HIS A 539 4.95 -1.86 7.96
C HIS A 539 5.83 -3.05 7.55
N GLU A 540 6.84 -3.41 8.35
CA GLU A 540 7.90 -4.36 7.93
C GLU A 540 7.50 -5.84 8.07
N HIS A 541 6.21 -6.14 8.22
CA HIS A 541 5.63 -7.49 8.34
C HIS A 541 6.31 -8.45 9.33
N SER A 542 6.95 -7.90 10.35
CA SER A 542 7.76 -8.63 11.32
C SER A 542 7.65 -7.97 12.70
N SER A 543 8.23 -8.58 13.73
CA SER A 543 8.33 -7.96 15.05
C SER A 543 9.73 -8.00 15.60
N ALA A 544 10.25 -6.82 15.94
CA ALA A 544 11.58 -6.66 16.46
C ALA A 544 11.63 -5.61 17.56
N ILE A 545 12.47 -5.87 18.55
CA ILE A 545 12.76 -4.94 19.64
C ILE A 545 14.16 -4.39 19.41
N TYR A 546 14.27 -3.07 19.31
CA TYR A 546 15.55 -2.40 19.07
C TYR A 546 16.20 -1.93 20.38
N ASP A 547 17.54 -1.96 20.42
CA ASP A 547 18.33 -1.24 21.42
C ASP A 547 18.27 0.27 21.11
N SER A 548 18.71 1.10 22.06
CA SER A 548 18.71 2.55 21.90
C SER A 548 19.49 2.98 20.66
N PHE A 549 18.83 3.71 19.76
CA PHE A 549 19.40 4.14 18.48
C PHE A 549 18.82 5.48 18.04
N ALA A 550 19.63 6.33 17.41
CA ALA A 550 19.21 7.65 16.89
C ALA A 550 18.44 8.56 17.90
N ASN A 551 18.79 8.50 19.19
CA ASN A 551 18.08 9.18 20.30
C ASN A 551 16.67 8.68 20.58
N ILE A 552 16.30 7.53 20.04
CA ILE A 552 15.11 6.78 20.42
C ILE A 552 15.56 5.71 21.40
N SER A 553 15.07 5.79 22.64
CA SER A 553 15.47 4.89 23.72
C SER A 553 14.87 3.48 23.56
N ARG A 554 13.70 3.38 22.92
CA ARG A 554 12.92 2.15 22.71
C ARG A 554 12.18 2.23 21.38
N GLY A 555 12.69 1.55 20.37
CA GLY A 555 11.99 1.34 19.10
C GLY A 555 11.37 -0.07 19.06
N ARG A 556 10.12 -0.20 18.65
CA ARG A 556 9.34 -1.43 18.69
C ARG A 556 8.61 -1.62 17.38
N LEU A 557 9.06 -2.61 16.60
CA LEU A 557 8.40 -3.04 15.38
C LEU A 557 7.39 -4.15 15.73
N ILE A 558 6.14 -3.99 15.27
CA ILE A 558 5.01 -4.86 15.59
C ILE A 558 4.13 -5.18 14.38
N GLY A 559 4.70 -5.16 13.18
CA GLY A 559 3.99 -5.33 11.91
C GLY A 559 3.64 -6.76 11.55
N ASN A 560 3.75 -7.73 12.44
CA ASN A 560 3.46 -9.14 12.16
C ASN A 560 2.01 -9.53 12.51
N GLY A 561 1.04 -8.65 12.30
CA GLY A 561 -0.35 -8.86 12.74
C GLY A 561 -1.07 -9.98 12.00
N ALA A 562 -0.93 -10.03 10.67
CA ALA A 562 -1.58 -11.08 9.86
C ALA A 562 -0.85 -11.41 8.56
N ILE A 563 0.10 -10.59 8.11
CA ILE A 563 0.91 -10.89 6.93
C ILE A 563 1.97 -11.93 7.29
N SER A 564 1.70 -13.18 6.91
CA SER A 564 2.62 -14.29 7.15
C SER A 564 3.80 -14.26 6.19
N SER A 565 5.02 -14.27 6.72
CA SER A 565 6.24 -14.48 5.93
C SER A 565 6.69 -15.92 6.02
N ASN A 566 7.16 -16.49 4.92
CA ASN A 566 7.67 -17.86 4.90
C ASN A 566 9.02 -17.97 5.65
N THR A 567 9.27 -19.07 6.36
CA THR A 567 10.52 -19.30 7.11
C THR A 567 11.77 -19.48 6.23
N ASP A 568 11.61 -19.78 4.93
CA ASP A 568 12.70 -19.81 3.94
C ASP A 568 13.30 -18.41 3.69
N PHE A 569 12.52 -17.37 3.98
CA PHE A 569 12.97 -15.98 3.96
C PHE A 569 13.22 -15.51 5.39
N ASP A 570 14.46 -15.13 5.69
CA ASP A 570 14.81 -14.58 6.99
C ASP A 570 14.40 -13.10 7.08
N VAL A 571 13.21 -12.85 7.62
CA VAL A 571 12.64 -11.50 7.82
C VAL A 571 13.45 -10.66 8.80
N TYR A 572 14.41 -11.24 9.53
CA TYR A 572 15.28 -10.54 10.48
C TYR A 572 16.72 -10.44 10.00
N ARG A 573 17.00 -10.85 8.76
CA ARG A 573 18.34 -10.76 8.19
C ARG A 573 18.73 -9.29 8.04
N SER A 574 19.81 -8.89 8.72
CA SER A 574 20.46 -7.60 8.50
C SER A 574 20.73 -7.41 7.01
N SER A 575 20.28 -6.27 6.51
CA SER A 575 20.53 -5.84 5.16
C SER A 575 21.86 -5.07 5.11
N ASN A 576 22.59 -5.11 4.00
CA ASN A 576 23.85 -4.36 3.81
C ASN A 576 23.60 -2.83 3.66
N LEU A 577 22.72 -2.27 4.47
CA LEU A 577 22.24 -0.91 4.38
C LEU A 577 23.07 0.03 5.25
N THR A 578 23.16 1.29 4.82
CA THR A 578 24.03 2.22 5.52
C THR A 578 23.31 2.97 6.62
N SER A 579 23.66 2.64 7.86
CA SER A 579 23.31 3.40 9.06
C SER A 579 24.51 4.19 9.65
N SER A 580 25.64 4.16 8.94
CA SER A 580 26.96 4.72 9.34
C SER A 580 26.95 6.15 9.92
N PRO A 581 26.10 7.10 9.49
CA PRO A 581 26.09 8.42 10.11
C PRO A 581 25.61 8.46 11.57
N TRP A 582 24.97 7.38 12.05
CA TRP A 582 24.54 7.22 13.44
C TRP A 582 25.54 6.40 14.29
N GLY A 583 26.77 6.23 13.79
CA GLY A 583 27.88 5.65 14.54
C GLY A 583 27.88 4.12 14.63
N ARG A 584 27.09 3.44 13.79
CA ARG A 584 27.06 1.98 13.64
C ARG A 584 26.89 1.59 12.18
N ASP A 585 27.33 0.40 11.81
CA ASP A 585 27.12 -0.13 10.45
C ASP A 585 25.68 -0.62 10.28
N GLU A 586 25.07 -1.13 11.36
CA GLU A 586 23.71 -1.67 11.39
C GLU A 586 22.85 -1.05 12.51
N VAL A 587 21.54 -1.06 12.30
CA VAL A 587 20.56 -0.67 13.32
C VAL A 587 20.47 -1.78 14.38
N PRO A 588 20.71 -1.47 15.66
CA PRO A 588 20.90 -2.50 16.67
C PRO A 588 19.57 -3.08 17.17
N LEU A 589 19.42 -4.40 17.01
CA LEU A 589 18.42 -5.19 17.71
C LEU A 589 18.77 -5.32 19.20
N LEU A 590 17.75 -5.47 20.06
CA LEU A 590 17.94 -5.64 21.50
C LEU A 590 18.63 -7.00 21.74
N PRO A 591 19.83 -7.01 22.35
CA PRO A 591 20.52 -8.26 22.63
C PRO A 591 19.74 -9.14 23.61
N MET A 592 19.77 -10.45 23.41
CA MET A 592 19.10 -11.41 24.30
C MET A 592 19.58 -11.28 25.76
N ASP A 593 20.84 -10.93 26.00
CA ASP A 593 21.43 -10.76 27.33
C ASP A 593 20.99 -9.48 28.07
N LYS A 594 20.33 -8.54 27.36
CA LYS A 594 19.82 -7.28 27.91
C LYS A 594 18.30 -7.25 28.12
N GLY A 595 17.58 -8.33 27.81
CA GLY A 595 16.13 -8.37 27.86
C GLY A 595 15.56 -9.61 28.55
N SER A 596 14.23 -9.64 28.70
CA SER A 596 13.44 -10.80 29.11
C SER A 596 13.23 -11.81 27.95
N CYS A 597 14.13 -11.79 26.97
CA CYS A 597 13.89 -12.34 25.64
C CYS A 597 14.41 -13.76 25.50
N GLU A 598 13.68 -14.58 24.76
CA GLU A 598 14.11 -15.95 24.44
C GLU A 598 15.04 -16.00 23.21
N ARG A 599 15.09 -14.92 22.42
CA ARG A 599 15.78 -14.83 21.10
C ARG A 599 16.44 -13.46 20.92
N ASP A 600 17.53 -13.38 20.15
CA ASP A 600 18.17 -12.11 19.78
C ASP A 600 17.21 -11.20 19.00
N GLY A 601 17.23 -9.91 19.35
CA GLY A 601 16.28 -8.92 18.86
C GLY A 601 14.88 -9.05 19.44
N CYS A 602 14.70 -9.96 20.40
CA CYS A 602 13.44 -10.23 21.09
C CYS A 602 12.30 -10.29 20.09
N ARG A 603 12.45 -11.20 19.13
CA ARG A 603 11.58 -11.34 17.96
C ARG A 603 10.66 -12.53 18.10
N THR A 604 9.63 -12.57 17.26
CA THR A 604 8.76 -13.73 17.17
C THR A 604 9.49 -14.99 16.69
N GLY A 605 8.89 -16.12 17.01
CA GLY A 605 9.36 -17.44 16.64
C GLY A 605 9.06 -17.81 15.20
N GLN A 606 9.29 -19.09 14.93
CA GLN A 606 9.02 -19.70 13.64
C GLN A 606 8.05 -20.86 13.86
N GLY A 607 6.97 -20.85 13.10
CA GLY A 607 6.13 -21.99 12.81
C GLY A 607 6.84 -23.03 11.94
N ASN A 608 6.08 -24.02 11.49
CA ASN A 608 6.60 -25.05 10.61
C ASN A 608 6.80 -24.58 9.15
N ALA A 609 6.12 -23.50 8.75
CA ALA A 609 6.19 -22.94 7.40
C ALA A 609 6.27 -21.41 7.37
N TYR A 610 5.77 -20.74 8.41
CA TYR A 610 5.70 -19.27 8.48
C TYR A 610 6.24 -18.75 9.81
N TRP A 611 6.70 -17.51 9.80
CA TRP A 611 7.04 -16.77 11.02
C TRP A 611 5.79 -16.54 11.88
N ASP A 612 5.97 -16.52 13.20
CA ASP A 612 4.84 -16.35 14.12
C ASP A 612 4.28 -14.92 14.03
N LEU A 613 2.95 -14.84 14.06
CA LEU A 613 2.20 -13.59 14.06
C LEU A 613 2.16 -13.00 15.47
N GLY A 614 1.71 -11.76 15.63
CA GLY A 614 1.76 -11.13 16.94
C GLY A 614 0.94 -9.86 17.08
N PHE A 615 0.90 -9.40 18.33
CA PHE A 615 0.25 -8.17 18.75
C PHE A 615 0.85 -7.71 20.09
N VAL A 616 0.48 -6.51 20.52
CA VAL A 616 0.97 -5.95 21.79
C VAL A 616 -0.18 -5.58 22.71
N THR A 617 0.00 -5.81 24.01
CA THR A 617 -0.82 -5.17 25.04
C THR A 617 0.01 -4.21 25.87
N ILE A 618 -0.51 -3.02 26.15
CA ILE A 618 0.11 -2.03 27.03
C ILE A 618 -0.83 -1.77 28.20
N ASP A 619 -0.45 -2.25 29.39
CA ASP A 619 -1.15 -2.00 30.64
C ASP A 619 -0.66 -0.70 31.27
N LEU A 620 -1.49 0.33 31.31
CA LEU A 620 -1.23 1.60 31.98
C LEU A 620 -1.84 1.58 33.38
N ASN A 621 -1.06 1.94 34.40
CA ASN A 621 -1.54 2.11 35.78
C ASN A 621 -0.74 3.19 36.50
N GLY A 622 -1.37 4.34 36.75
CA GLY A 622 -0.66 5.52 37.24
C GLY A 622 0.45 5.91 36.27
N SER A 623 1.66 6.17 36.79
CA SER A 623 2.85 6.51 35.99
C SER A 623 3.63 5.31 35.46
N GLN A 624 3.16 4.08 35.71
CA GLN A 624 3.79 2.85 35.23
C GLN A 624 3.03 2.33 34.00
N ALA A 625 3.77 1.74 33.07
CA ALA A 625 3.21 0.94 32.01
C ALA A 625 3.96 -0.39 31.87
N ILE A 626 3.23 -1.45 31.53
CA ILE A 626 3.81 -2.77 31.21
C ILE A 626 3.38 -3.12 29.80
N ALA A 627 4.35 -3.21 28.89
CA ALA A 627 4.12 -3.67 27.53
C ALA A 627 4.46 -5.16 27.42
N ARG A 628 3.55 -5.95 26.86
CA ARG A 628 3.74 -7.36 26.52
C ARG A 628 3.57 -7.55 25.03
N HIS A 629 4.57 -8.19 24.42
CA HIS A 629 4.53 -8.60 23.04
C HIS A 629 4.17 -10.08 22.98
N TRP A 630 3.10 -10.37 22.25
CA TRP A 630 2.49 -11.68 22.14
C TRP A 630 2.80 -12.26 20.76
N GLU A 631 3.03 -13.56 20.72
CA GLU A 631 3.14 -14.31 19.48
C GLU A 631 2.07 -15.39 19.40
N VAL A 632 1.67 -15.68 18.16
CA VAL A 632 0.73 -16.73 17.81
C VAL A 632 1.31 -17.54 16.66
N GLN A 633 1.53 -18.83 16.91
CA GLN A 633 2.06 -19.75 15.92
C GLN A 633 0.95 -20.26 15.01
N SER A 634 1.20 -20.23 13.71
CA SER A 634 0.38 -20.92 12.71
C SER A 634 1.07 -22.23 12.31
N THR A 635 0.31 -23.33 12.30
CA THR A 635 0.79 -24.63 11.83
C THR A 635 0.01 -25.02 10.59
N HIS A 636 0.71 -25.18 9.48
CA HIS A 636 0.14 -25.54 8.18
C HIS A 636 0.37 -27.03 7.91
N ASN A 637 -0.69 -27.79 7.61
CA ASN A 637 -0.53 -29.17 7.17
C ASN A 637 -0.24 -29.21 5.65
N LEU A 638 1.05 -29.31 5.30
CA LEU A 638 1.48 -29.37 3.90
C LEU A 638 1.32 -30.76 3.26
N GLU A 639 1.08 -31.82 4.05
CA GLU A 639 0.88 -33.19 3.57
C GLU A 639 -0.58 -33.63 3.81
N GLY A 640 -1.50 -33.20 2.94
CA GLY A 640 -2.88 -33.66 2.95
C GLY A 640 -3.88 -32.60 2.50
N ASP A 641 -4.41 -31.85 3.46
CA ASP A 641 -5.39 -30.78 3.24
C ASP A 641 -4.71 -29.41 3.46
N PRO A 642 -4.38 -28.67 2.38
CA PRO A 642 -3.77 -27.35 2.51
C PRO A 642 -4.69 -26.31 3.18
N TYR A 643 -6.00 -26.59 3.28
CA TYR A 643 -6.98 -25.74 3.97
C TYR A 643 -6.94 -25.87 5.50
N ASN A 644 -6.20 -26.84 6.05
CA ASN A 644 -6.16 -27.11 7.48
C ASN A 644 -5.00 -26.35 8.16
N VAL A 645 -5.26 -25.10 8.52
CA VAL A 645 -4.39 -24.29 9.37
C VAL A 645 -4.88 -24.37 10.81
N SER A 646 -3.98 -24.71 11.73
CA SER A 646 -4.26 -24.64 13.17
C SER A 646 -3.41 -23.57 13.82
N PHE A 647 -3.98 -22.85 14.78
CA PHE A 647 -3.29 -21.79 15.50
C PHE A 647 -3.07 -22.15 16.98
N SER A 648 -1.93 -21.72 17.53
CA SER A 648 -1.66 -21.83 18.96
C SER A 648 -2.46 -20.78 19.74
N ALA A 649 -2.56 -20.98 21.07
CA ALA A 649 -2.87 -19.86 21.96
C ALA A 649 -1.72 -18.84 21.95
N ALA A 650 -2.04 -17.57 22.21
CA ALA A 650 -1.02 -16.52 22.28
C ALA A 650 -0.11 -16.68 23.51
N THR A 651 1.18 -16.48 23.31
CA THR A 651 2.20 -16.50 24.37
C THR A 651 3.03 -15.24 24.37
N VAL A 652 3.46 -14.78 25.54
CA VAL A 652 4.34 -13.60 25.66
C VAL A 652 5.78 -14.03 25.34
N PHE A 653 6.41 -13.40 24.36
CA PHE A 653 7.83 -13.62 24.06
C PHE A 653 8.72 -12.48 24.57
N PHE A 654 8.14 -11.33 24.89
CA PHE A 654 8.85 -10.17 25.45
C PHE A 654 7.93 -9.33 26.34
N GLU A 655 8.43 -8.92 27.49
CA GLU A 655 7.77 -7.99 28.41
C GLU A 655 8.75 -6.91 28.86
N GLU A 656 8.29 -5.65 28.89
CA GLU A 656 9.04 -4.54 29.44
C GLU A 656 8.17 -3.58 30.24
N THR A 657 8.81 -2.81 31.13
CA THR A 657 8.17 -1.80 31.97
C THR A 657 8.73 -0.41 31.64
N TYR A 658 7.84 0.59 31.60
CA TYR A 658 8.17 1.99 31.35
C TYR A 658 8.06 2.86 32.59
#